data_AF-A0A3M7CGE1-F1
#
_entry.id   AF-A0A3M7CGE1-F1
#
_cell.length_a   1.000
_cell.length_b   1.000
_cell.length_c   1.000
_cell.angle_alpha   90.00
_cell.angle_beta   90.00
_cell.angle_gamma   90.00
#
_symmetry.space_group_name_H-M   'P 1'
#
loop_
_entity.id
_entity.type
_entity.pdbx_description
1 polymer ?
#
loop_
_entity_poly.entity_id
_entity_poly.type
_entity_poly.pdbx_seq_one_letter_code
_entity_poly.pdbx_strand_id
1 'polypeptide(L)'
;MSSSEESSEASASPSPPASPEASNQQLLEPPSLERLVLHFIHAKRSLSASALLSRAGELVTGSRSLLEEIAVLNASNAFARRAVDEQVETLAAIRDSVGDVGDSATDEFQNVVDGVDEAHGRLERTLAGLKGRTVDAELQRTGNNEENETEEQSEPTEKTLYDFIQESTHTDLEASIRGLVDEFGVVKNIFDRDLRHYDGYLRDISDTLQHADLHSTSGPRAKQTLYDDPTPSIPKLFRAMDGHAAQMAELFSSLIKHYDLCVTALKHTEGGGEAAKQAVQAEHLSAQNPAGGEESLYKKTVPEPIDEEERKQMLRVVEGDASEVEDVINELHELSEEVESNYEQLHSSANRARSTHSSLHVVLGKLHEIQSALPSHLEASKSFRSSWDEIRSSIASKTKELASLASFYDDFSAAYSKVLREVDRRNAAEAQARKLAAKAQRELDKLYEADKEAREDFLEDVGGSLPRDIWPRAGDGGYRWERVAEKKALPNRFKSANLAGKDKMLSPQRKPVTSDLDSVLLQTRNLTVKPPITTNSIANFDSDTIRKDAERTRVVVHSRFPALIEAFLNHKREQGSAFEKALYTVSFTWRDEVARLLEKRPLVFMGSSDYTVLRDGSRIPGYSCEQWDRNGTDEQHQNQVPTLEEYLSYDEIMLGSLISVSGPSHFINDGGRYNCGEPGEPGTFEPRGYIVGLVGAKFERKDRMDDALMTPSRTQPKMHPQLRKAFYDFFRCTKDENVSFDVEMYKARMSITAEILLLEADLRAQEAGSGHKARVYVVGLGLGVWQHHPKQAEWYIDTFASLLATLSLPNIGTVEFAYISNVPSITQDHITRSAAKRGIRVLFSKRNPAAKLPTEETSEVLVLSYAWDGNAFPGNEYWNGSLCGSGDPAAACMSTIGELHNPLVNPDFTRKVQVLSRD
;
A
#
# COMPACT_ATOMS: atom_id res chain seq x y z
N MET A 1 -8.41 -6.18 56.61
CA MET A 1 -7.89 -7.56 56.59
C MET A 1 -6.40 -7.40 56.28
N SER A 2 -5.46 -7.62 57.21
CA SER A 2 -5.20 -8.81 58.06
C SER A 2 -4.47 -9.91 57.28
N SER A 3 -3.26 -10.23 57.75
CA SER A 3 -2.43 -11.40 57.38
C SER A 3 -2.02 -11.51 55.89
N SER A 4 -0.93 -12.19 55.55
CA SER A 4 -0.10 -13.10 56.35
C SER A 4 1.40 -12.78 56.27
N GLU A 5 2.09 -13.00 57.40
CA GLU A 5 3.50 -13.35 57.41
C GLU A 5 3.62 -14.83 56.98
N GLU A 6 4.59 -15.18 56.14
CA GLU A 6 5.02 -16.59 55.98
C GLU A 6 6.54 -16.69 56.12
N SER A 7 6.96 -17.68 56.90
CA SER A 7 8.34 -17.93 57.29
C SER A 7 9.08 -18.79 56.26
N SER A 8 10.23 -18.33 55.78
CA SER A 8 11.19 -19.17 55.07
C SER A 8 11.96 -20.06 56.05
N GLU A 9 11.76 -21.38 55.96
CA GLU A 9 12.44 -22.37 56.80
C GLU A 9 13.95 -22.45 56.48
N ALA A 10 14.78 -22.55 57.53
CA ALA A 10 16.21 -22.75 57.38
C ALA A 10 16.53 -24.21 57.00
N SER A 11 16.64 -24.48 55.70
CA SER A 11 17.07 -25.78 55.19
C SER A 11 18.56 -26.02 55.45
N ALA A 12 18.86 -26.95 56.35
CA ALA A 12 20.23 -27.25 56.77
C ALA A 12 21.04 -27.92 55.65
N SER A 13 22.02 -27.18 55.10
CA SER A 13 23.11 -27.75 54.31
C SER A 13 24.19 -28.35 55.21
N PRO A 14 24.87 -29.44 54.81
CA PRO A 14 25.81 -30.15 55.68
C PRO A 14 27.06 -29.34 55.99
N SER A 15 27.57 -29.47 57.21
CA SER A 15 28.85 -28.88 57.63
C SER A 15 29.99 -29.35 56.72
N PRO A 16 30.96 -28.46 56.37
CA PRO A 16 32.20 -28.91 55.76
C PRO A 16 32.95 -29.87 56.71
N PRO A 17 33.76 -30.80 56.19
CA PRO A 17 34.57 -31.67 57.02
C PRO A 17 35.55 -30.82 57.86
N ALA A 18 35.71 -31.16 59.14
CA ALA A 18 36.54 -30.39 60.05
C ALA A 18 38.02 -30.41 59.63
N SER A 19 38.57 -29.24 59.26
CA SER A 19 40.00 -29.06 59.03
C SER A 19 40.79 -29.43 60.30
N PRO A 20 41.77 -30.35 60.23
CA PRO A 20 42.42 -30.94 61.41
C PRO A 20 43.53 -30.04 62.01
N GLU A 21 43.30 -28.73 62.10
CA GLU A 21 44.30 -27.75 62.58
C GLU A 21 43.90 -27.05 63.89
N ALA A 22 42.66 -27.24 64.34
CA ALA A 22 42.19 -26.81 65.67
C ALA A 22 42.74 -27.70 66.82
N SER A 23 44.04 -28.02 66.82
CA SER A 23 44.72 -28.84 67.84
C SER A 23 46.24 -28.65 67.87
N ASN A 24 46.73 -27.40 67.95
CA ASN A 24 48.13 -27.16 68.32
C ASN A 24 48.31 -25.90 69.20
N GLN A 25 47.87 -25.97 70.46
CA GLN A 25 48.18 -24.97 71.48
C GLN A 25 49.65 -25.06 71.91
N GLN A 26 50.56 -24.59 71.05
CA GLN A 26 51.94 -24.32 71.47
C GLN A 26 52.02 -22.98 72.20
N LEU A 27 52.82 -22.97 73.27
CA LEU A 27 53.15 -21.77 74.03
C LEU A 27 54.08 -20.88 73.18
N LEU A 28 53.49 -19.96 72.41
CA LEU A 28 54.24 -18.89 71.75
C LEU A 28 54.82 -17.97 72.82
N GLU A 29 56.16 -17.89 72.86
CA GLU A 29 56.89 -16.86 73.60
C GLU A 29 56.52 -15.47 73.05
N PRO A 30 56.54 -14.41 73.89
CA PRO A 30 56.27 -13.06 73.40
C PRO A 30 57.29 -12.65 72.32
N PRO A 31 56.86 -11.98 71.24
CA PRO A 31 57.73 -11.68 70.10
C PRO A 31 58.94 -10.83 70.52
N SER A 32 60.10 -11.14 69.94
CA SER A 32 61.34 -10.42 70.25
C SER A 32 61.27 -8.96 69.79
N LEU A 33 62.05 -8.10 70.45
CA LEU A 33 62.13 -6.68 70.09
C LEU A 33 62.51 -6.48 68.61
N GLU A 34 63.43 -7.30 68.08
CA GLU A 34 63.83 -7.28 66.67
C GLU A 34 62.66 -7.62 65.73
N ARG A 35 61.83 -8.60 66.10
CA ARG A 35 60.64 -9.01 65.35
C ARG A 35 59.57 -7.92 65.33
N LEU A 36 59.29 -7.29 66.48
CA LEU A 36 58.38 -6.15 66.58
C LEU A 36 58.86 -4.93 65.77
N VAL A 37 60.17 -4.68 65.72
CA VAL A 37 60.74 -3.62 64.88
C VAL A 37 60.61 -3.95 63.39
N LEU A 38 60.76 -5.21 62.98
CA LEU A 38 60.49 -5.64 61.59
C LEU A 38 59.02 -5.44 61.21
N HIS A 39 58.07 -5.89 62.04
CA HIS A 39 56.64 -5.69 61.75
C HIS A 39 56.27 -4.20 61.66
N PHE A 40 56.82 -3.34 62.52
CA PHE A 40 56.66 -1.88 62.41
C PHE A 40 57.25 -1.30 61.11
N ILE A 41 58.37 -1.82 60.60
CA ILE A 41 58.94 -1.39 59.31
C ILE A 41 58.02 -1.79 58.15
N HIS A 42 57.48 -3.02 58.16
CA HIS A 42 56.53 -3.49 57.14
C HIS A 42 55.24 -2.66 57.18
N ALA A 43 54.66 -2.44 58.37
CA ALA A 43 53.52 -1.56 58.58
C ALA A 43 53.79 -0.09 58.18
N LYS A 44 55.04 0.39 58.28
CA LYS A 44 55.40 1.73 57.78
C LYS A 44 55.54 1.77 56.26
N ARG A 45 56.07 0.71 55.64
CA ARG A 45 56.19 0.57 54.18
C ARG A 45 54.82 0.45 53.51
N SER A 46 53.88 -0.29 54.09
CA SER A 46 52.52 -0.49 53.55
C SER A 46 51.73 0.82 53.41
N LEU A 47 51.96 1.80 54.30
CA LEU A 47 51.36 3.14 54.21
C LEU A 47 51.72 3.92 52.93
N SER A 48 52.73 3.48 52.16
CA SER A 48 53.01 4.05 50.82
C SER A 48 51.87 3.79 49.80
N ALA A 49 50.99 2.82 50.07
CA ALA A 49 49.75 2.59 49.32
C ALA A 49 48.78 3.79 49.33
N SER A 50 49.02 4.83 50.15
CA SER A 50 48.29 6.10 50.07
C SER A 50 48.24 6.70 48.66
N ALA A 51 49.27 6.43 47.84
CA ALA A 51 49.31 6.86 46.44
C ALA A 51 48.24 6.19 45.57
N LEU A 52 47.96 4.90 45.78
CA LEU A 52 46.91 4.16 45.07
C LEU A 52 45.52 4.71 45.41
N LEU A 53 45.24 4.89 46.71
CA LEU A 53 44.00 5.48 47.19
C LEU A 53 43.77 6.90 46.66
N SER A 54 44.84 7.72 46.55
CA SER A 54 44.74 9.06 45.97
C SER A 54 44.34 9.01 44.49
N ARG A 55 44.98 8.13 43.71
CA ARG A 55 44.73 7.92 42.28
C ARG A 55 43.33 7.36 42.02
N ALA A 56 42.87 6.40 42.82
CA ALA A 56 41.51 5.87 42.76
C ALA A 56 40.46 6.98 43.04
N GLY A 57 40.71 7.84 44.02
CA GLY A 57 39.86 9.01 44.32
C GLY A 57 39.79 10.02 43.17
N GLU A 58 40.90 10.28 42.48
CA GLU A 58 40.92 11.12 41.27
C GLU A 58 40.09 10.50 40.13
N LEU A 59 40.23 9.19 39.88
CA LEU A 59 39.50 8.46 38.83
C LEU A 59 37.99 8.38 39.11
N VAL A 60 37.59 8.15 40.36
CA VAL A 60 36.17 8.19 40.79
C VAL A 60 35.60 9.62 40.73
N THR A 61 36.42 10.65 40.92
CA THR A 61 35.99 12.04 40.74
C THR A 61 35.81 12.37 39.25
N GLY A 62 36.74 11.97 38.40
CA GLY A 62 36.66 12.15 36.95
C GLY A 62 35.51 11.35 36.30
N SER A 63 35.21 10.15 36.80
CA SER A 63 34.15 9.29 36.26
C SER A 63 32.75 9.92 36.40
N ARG A 64 32.52 10.76 37.42
CA ARG A 64 31.27 11.51 37.60
C ARG A 64 31.04 12.50 36.45
N SER A 65 32.08 13.25 36.07
CA SER A 65 32.02 14.18 34.93
C SER A 65 31.81 13.44 33.59
N LEU A 66 32.48 12.30 33.38
CA LEU A 66 32.26 11.47 32.20
C LEU A 66 30.84 10.88 32.16
N LEU A 67 30.28 10.48 33.31
CA LEU A 67 28.91 9.96 33.41
C LEU A 67 27.87 11.02 33.04
N GLU A 68 28.02 12.24 33.54
CA GLU A 68 27.17 13.39 33.18
C GLU A 68 27.27 13.71 31.68
N GLU A 69 28.48 13.79 31.13
CA GLU A 69 28.71 14.04 29.70
C GLU A 69 28.08 12.96 28.81
N ILE A 70 28.28 11.68 29.14
CA ILE A 70 27.67 10.54 28.43
C ILE A 70 26.15 10.61 28.48
N ALA A 71 25.55 10.96 29.63
CA ALA A 71 24.11 11.07 29.75
C ALA A 71 23.55 12.19 28.87
N VAL A 72 24.18 13.37 28.87
CA VAL A 72 23.78 14.51 28.02
C VAL A 72 23.98 14.21 26.53
N LEU A 73 25.14 13.66 26.14
CA LEU A 73 25.42 13.33 24.74
C LEU A 73 24.50 12.23 24.22
N ASN A 74 24.26 11.16 24.99
CA ASN A 74 23.37 10.09 24.55
C ASN A 74 21.91 10.56 24.42
N ALA A 75 21.41 11.39 25.35
CA ALA A 75 20.08 11.99 25.23
C ALA A 75 19.98 12.90 24.00
N SER A 76 20.98 13.75 23.77
CA SER A 76 21.03 14.67 22.63
C SER A 76 21.14 13.92 21.30
N ASN A 77 21.99 12.89 21.23
CA ASN A 77 22.17 12.05 20.05
C ASN A 77 20.92 11.24 19.74
N ALA A 78 20.23 10.68 20.74
CA ALA A 78 18.99 9.93 20.55
C ALA A 78 17.84 10.83 20.10
N PHE A 79 17.76 12.08 20.58
CA PHE A 79 16.79 13.06 20.11
C PHE A 79 17.10 13.50 18.65
N ALA A 80 18.35 13.89 18.38
CA ALA A 80 18.77 14.34 17.07
C ALA A 80 18.67 13.23 16.01
N ARG A 81 19.01 11.97 16.35
CA ARG A 81 18.90 10.84 15.42
C ARG A 81 17.44 10.60 15.01
N ARG A 82 16.49 10.54 15.95
CA ARG A 82 15.06 10.42 15.62
C ARG A 82 14.57 11.54 14.69
N ALA A 83 14.91 12.79 15.02
CA ALA A 83 14.54 13.94 14.18
C ALA A 83 15.16 13.85 12.77
N VAL A 84 16.40 13.38 12.66
CA VAL A 84 17.06 13.14 11.36
C VAL A 84 16.40 12.00 10.60
N ASP A 85 16.11 10.86 11.25
CA ASP A 85 15.44 9.72 10.62
C ASP A 85 14.05 10.14 10.08
N GLU A 86 13.25 10.87 10.88
CA GLU A 86 11.96 11.47 10.47
C GLU A 86 12.10 12.43 9.26
N GLN A 87 13.17 13.23 9.19
CA GLN A 87 13.42 14.09 8.02
C GLN A 87 13.88 13.29 6.79
N VAL A 88 14.65 12.21 6.97
CA VAL A 88 15.07 11.33 5.86
C VAL A 88 13.88 10.58 5.27
N GLU A 89 12.97 10.06 6.11
CA GLU A 89 11.68 9.49 5.65
C GLU A 89 10.85 10.53 4.88
N THR A 90 10.78 11.77 5.37
CA THR A 90 10.06 12.87 4.70
C THR A 90 10.67 13.22 3.34
N LEU A 91 12.00 13.31 3.24
CA LEU A 91 12.70 13.60 1.99
C LEU A 91 12.61 12.44 0.99
N ALA A 92 12.63 11.18 1.45
CA ALA A 92 12.38 10.00 0.63
C ALA A 92 10.95 10.01 0.05
N ALA A 93 9.93 10.31 0.87
CA ALA A 93 8.55 10.43 0.40
C ALA A 93 8.36 11.56 -0.63
N ILE A 94 9.08 12.68 -0.49
CA ILE A 94 9.09 13.75 -1.50
C ILE A 94 9.78 13.29 -2.79
N ARG A 95 10.92 12.59 -2.69
CA ARG A 95 11.64 12.01 -3.83
C ARG A 95 10.76 11.05 -4.62
N ASP A 96 10.07 10.14 -3.93
CA ASP A 96 9.21 9.14 -4.58
C ASP A 96 7.99 9.81 -5.24
N SER A 97 7.34 10.75 -4.54
CA SER A 97 6.27 11.57 -5.13
C SER A 97 6.71 12.42 -6.33
N VAL A 98 8.01 12.75 -6.47
CA VAL A 98 8.55 13.38 -7.69
C VAL A 98 8.80 12.32 -8.76
N GLY A 99 9.32 11.15 -8.40
CA GLY A 99 9.48 9.98 -9.29
C GLY A 99 8.17 9.58 -9.97
N ASP A 100 7.08 9.49 -9.21
CA ASP A 100 5.72 9.19 -9.69
C ASP A 100 5.28 10.12 -10.84
N VAL A 101 5.72 11.38 -10.87
CA VAL A 101 5.41 12.32 -11.97
C VAL A 101 6.12 11.91 -13.26
N GLY A 102 7.35 11.42 -13.16
CA GLY A 102 8.15 10.90 -14.27
C GLY A 102 7.63 9.57 -14.82
N ASP A 103 7.21 8.67 -13.94
CA ASP A 103 6.70 7.37 -14.33
C ASP A 103 5.26 7.48 -14.89
N SER A 104 4.38 8.27 -14.25
CA SER A 104 3.06 8.61 -14.80
C SER A 104 3.13 9.32 -16.16
N ALA A 105 4.12 10.17 -16.39
CA ALA A 105 4.36 10.75 -17.72
C ALA A 105 4.88 9.73 -18.74
N THR A 106 5.62 8.71 -18.31
CA THR A 106 6.10 7.61 -19.16
C THR A 106 4.96 6.67 -19.56
N ASP A 107 4.06 6.34 -18.62
CA ASP A 107 2.83 5.59 -18.89
C ASP A 107 1.90 6.36 -19.84
N GLU A 108 1.68 7.67 -19.58
CA GLU A 108 0.91 8.54 -20.48
C GLU A 108 1.53 8.62 -21.88
N PHE A 109 2.87 8.64 -21.96
CA PHE A 109 3.60 8.64 -23.23
C PHE A 109 3.41 7.34 -24.00
N GLN A 110 3.55 6.17 -23.36
CA GLN A 110 3.34 4.88 -24.03
C GLN A 110 1.91 4.78 -24.58
N ASN A 111 0.89 5.12 -23.79
CA ASN A 111 -0.51 5.14 -24.24
C ASN A 111 -0.74 6.07 -25.46
N VAL A 112 0.07 7.11 -25.62
CA VAL A 112 0.01 8.05 -26.75
C VAL A 112 0.76 7.50 -27.96
N VAL A 113 1.88 6.82 -27.78
CA VAL A 113 2.60 6.09 -28.85
C VAL A 113 1.73 4.96 -29.40
N ASP A 114 1.08 4.17 -28.54
CA ASP A 114 0.17 3.09 -28.96
C ASP A 114 -0.96 3.63 -29.87
N GLY A 115 -1.49 4.81 -29.55
CA GLY A 115 -2.51 5.51 -30.36
C GLY A 115 -1.98 6.12 -31.67
N VAL A 116 -0.70 6.52 -31.71
CA VAL A 116 0.01 6.89 -32.96
C VAL A 116 0.14 5.66 -33.85
N ASP A 117 0.59 4.54 -33.30
CA ASP A 117 0.82 3.30 -34.04
C ASP A 117 -0.49 2.67 -34.56
N GLU A 118 -1.60 2.76 -33.82
CA GLU A 118 -2.92 2.36 -34.35
C GLU A 118 -3.33 3.24 -35.55
N ALA A 119 -3.13 4.56 -35.45
CA ALA A 119 -3.49 5.50 -36.50
C ALA A 119 -2.61 5.34 -37.75
N HIS A 120 -1.29 5.23 -37.60
CA HIS A 120 -0.33 4.95 -38.68
C HIS A 120 -0.59 3.57 -39.29
N GLY A 121 -0.78 2.54 -38.46
CA GLY A 121 -1.15 1.20 -38.90
C GLY A 121 -2.51 1.14 -39.62
N ARG A 122 -3.44 2.07 -39.37
CA ARG A 122 -4.66 2.25 -40.21
C ARG A 122 -4.33 2.94 -41.52
N LEU A 123 -3.55 4.03 -41.51
CA LEU A 123 -3.16 4.75 -42.72
C LEU A 123 -2.46 3.82 -43.72
N GLU A 124 -1.47 3.04 -43.28
CA GLU A 124 -0.76 2.07 -44.12
C GLU A 124 -1.70 1.03 -44.75
N ARG A 125 -2.67 0.49 -43.99
CA ARG A 125 -3.69 -0.43 -44.54
C ARG A 125 -4.53 0.24 -45.64
N THR A 126 -4.90 1.50 -45.47
CA THR A 126 -5.66 2.26 -46.48
C THR A 126 -4.78 2.59 -47.71
N LEU A 127 -3.51 2.98 -47.52
CA LEU A 127 -2.56 3.23 -48.61
C LEU A 127 -2.26 1.96 -49.42
N ALA A 128 -2.04 0.82 -48.76
CA ALA A 128 -1.91 -0.48 -49.42
C ALA A 128 -3.19 -0.85 -50.20
N GLY A 129 -4.37 -0.57 -49.64
CA GLY A 129 -5.65 -0.75 -50.31
C GLY A 129 -5.89 0.17 -51.52
N LEU A 130 -5.15 1.27 -51.63
CA LEU A 130 -5.15 2.17 -52.79
C LEU A 130 -4.13 1.73 -53.85
N LYS A 131 -2.92 1.34 -53.44
CA LYS A 131 -1.89 0.73 -54.32
C LYS A 131 -2.41 -0.55 -54.97
N GLY A 132 -3.21 -1.35 -54.26
CA GLY A 132 -3.86 -2.57 -54.77
C GLY A 132 -5.12 -2.37 -55.64
N ARG A 133 -5.50 -1.13 -55.99
CA ARG A 133 -6.68 -0.83 -56.83
C ARG A 133 -6.28 -0.11 -58.11
N THR A 134 -6.25 -0.85 -59.21
CA THR A 134 -6.08 -0.29 -60.57
C THR A 134 -7.32 0.49 -61.01
N VAL A 135 -7.11 1.50 -61.87
CA VAL A 135 -8.18 2.34 -62.41
C VAL A 135 -8.70 1.76 -63.72
N ASP A 136 -10.02 1.52 -63.78
CA ASP A 136 -10.75 0.97 -64.92
C ASP A 136 -10.44 1.65 -66.27
N ALA A 137 -10.18 0.84 -67.30
CA ALA A 137 -9.74 1.28 -68.62
C ALA A 137 -10.80 2.04 -69.45
N GLU A 138 -12.09 1.99 -69.09
CA GLU A 138 -13.13 2.85 -69.67
C GLU A 138 -13.04 4.28 -69.11
N LEU A 139 -12.61 4.44 -67.86
CA LEU A 139 -12.34 5.76 -67.25
C LEU A 139 -11.00 6.36 -67.71
N GLN A 140 -10.02 5.54 -68.09
CA GLN A 140 -8.75 6.01 -68.64
C GLN A 140 -8.85 6.49 -70.11
N ARG A 141 -9.86 6.04 -70.86
CA ARG A 141 -10.09 6.45 -72.26
C ARG A 141 -10.68 7.87 -72.35
N THR A 142 -9.79 8.87 -72.31
CA THR A 142 -10.12 10.25 -72.68
C THR A 142 -10.62 10.32 -74.12
N GLY A 143 -11.89 10.69 -74.31
CA GLY A 143 -12.60 10.63 -75.61
C GLY A 143 -12.22 11.70 -76.63
N ASN A 144 -10.92 11.92 -76.85
CA ASN A 144 -10.32 12.76 -77.90
C ASN A 144 -8.94 12.14 -78.26
N ASN A 145 -8.96 11.06 -79.04
CA ASN A 145 -7.75 10.47 -79.67
C ASN A 145 -8.13 9.59 -80.88
N GLU A 146 -9.05 10.10 -81.72
CA GLU A 146 -8.94 9.90 -83.16
C GLU A 146 -8.09 11.08 -83.68
N GLU A 147 -7.31 10.88 -84.74
CA GLU A 147 -6.30 11.85 -85.26
C GLU A 147 -5.07 12.11 -84.35
N ASN A 148 -4.19 11.12 -84.20
CA ASN A 148 -2.77 11.21 -84.65
C ASN A 148 -2.02 9.88 -84.40
N GLU A 149 -1.68 9.16 -85.47
CA GLU A 149 -0.74 8.04 -85.42
C GLU A 149 0.70 8.54 -85.60
N THR A 150 1.46 8.60 -84.50
CA THR A 150 2.94 8.61 -84.55
C THR A 150 3.47 7.71 -83.44
N GLU A 151 4.42 6.85 -83.79
CA GLU A 151 4.92 5.79 -82.93
C GLU A 151 5.85 6.33 -81.83
N GLU A 152 5.53 6.09 -80.56
CA GLU A 152 6.55 5.83 -79.55
C GLU A 152 6.02 4.85 -78.49
N GLN A 153 6.80 3.81 -78.20
CA GLN A 153 6.35 2.68 -77.38
C GLN A 153 6.42 3.03 -75.89
N SER A 154 5.27 3.39 -75.31
CA SER A 154 5.06 3.33 -73.86
C SER A 154 4.04 2.25 -73.56
N GLU A 155 4.38 1.34 -72.64
CA GLU A 155 3.43 0.33 -72.16
C GLU A 155 2.25 1.02 -71.44
N PRO A 156 1.02 0.46 -71.51
CA PRO A 156 -0.12 0.99 -70.78
C PRO A 156 0.09 0.77 -69.28
N THR A 157 0.72 1.75 -68.63
CA THR A 157 0.96 1.75 -67.19
C THR A 157 -0.38 1.75 -66.45
N GLU A 158 -0.71 0.63 -65.81
CA GLU A 158 -1.95 0.45 -65.05
C GLU A 158 -1.98 1.35 -63.81
N LYS A 159 -2.42 2.61 -64.00
CA LYS A 159 -2.51 3.59 -62.92
C LYS A 159 -3.42 3.06 -61.81
N THR A 160 -2.91 3.16 -60.59
CA THR A 160 -3.58 2.80 -59.34
C THR A 160 -4.30 4.01 -58.76
N LEU A 161 -5.13 3.81 -57.73
CA LEU A 161 -5.70 4.93 -56.97
C LEU A 161 -4.65 5.69 -56.13
N TYR A 162 -3.48 5.10 -55.87
CA TYR A 162 -2.39 5.77 -55.15
C TYR A 162 -1.74 6.89 -55.99
N ASP A 163 -1.67 6.73 -57.31
CA ASP A 163 -1.01 7.67 -58.24
C ASP A 163 -1.75 9.03 -58.36
N PHE A 164 -2.89 9.18 -57.68
CA PHE A 164 -3.69 10.41 -57.61
C PHE A 164 -3.58 11.12 -56.24
N ILE A 165 -2.67 10.67 -55.37
CA ILE A 165 -2.50 11.15 -53.99
C ILE A 165 -1.12 11.81 -53.81
N GLN A 166 -1.04 12.85 -52.97
CA GLN A 166 0.21 13.53 -52.65
C GLN A 166 0.97 12.81 -51.53
N GLU A 167 2.05 12.13 -51.91
CA GLU A 167 2.88 11.30 -51.02
C GLU A 167 3.46 12.08 -49.82
N SER A 168 3.90 13.33 -50.00
CA SER A 168 4.53 14.11 -48.92
C SER A 168 3.63 14.36 -47.70
N THR A 169 2.30 14.31 -47.87
CA THR A 169 1.37 14.74 -46.81
C THR A 169 1.29 13.79 -45.60
N HIS A 170 1.75 12.54 -45.74
CA HIS A 170 1.90 11.62 -44.60
C HIS A 170 3.34 11.54 -44.09
N THR A 171 4.34 11.55 -44.98
CA THR A 171 5.76 11.49 -44.59
C THR A 171 6.19 12.66 -43.71
N ASP A 172 5.69 13.88 -44.02
CA ASP A 172 5.98 15.08 -43.24
C ASP A 172 5.34 15.02 -41.84
N LEU A 173 4.17 14.38 -41.74
CA LEU A 173 3.41 14.20 -40.50
C LEU A 173 4.07 13.15 -39.58
N GLU A 174 4.53 12.04 -40.15
CA GLU A 174 5.28 11.00 -39.43
C GLU A 174 6.64 11.51 -38.95
N ALA A 175 7.35 12.29 -39.78
CA ALA A 175 8.58 12.97 -39.36
C ALA A 175 8.33 13.96 -38.20
N SER A 176 7.23 14.71 -38.24
CA SER A 176 6.83 15.61 -37.16
C SER A 176 6.48 14.88 -35.86
N ILE A 177 5.86 13.70 -35.91
CA ILE A 177 5.54 12.90 -34.71
C ILE A 177 6.82 12.30 -34.12
N ARG A 178 7.74 11.80 -34.97
CA ARG A 178 9.03 11.27 -34.51
C ARG A 178 9.87 12.32 -33.77
N GLY A 179 9.90 13.56 -34.27
CA GLY A 179 10.58 14.66 -33.58
C GLY A 179 10.04 14.95 -32.17
N LEU A 180 8.71 14.85 -31.97
CA LEU A 180 8.07 15.02 -30.66
C LEU A 180 8.36 13.85 -29.70
N VAL A 181 8.52 12.63 -30.24
CA VAL A 181 8.98 11.44 -29.49
C VAL A 181 10.43 11.61 -29.03
N ASP A 182 11.33 12.07 -29.92
CA ASP A 182 12.72 12.35 -29.58
C ASP A 182 12.83 13.49 -28.55
N GLU A 183 11.98 14.52 -28.64
CA GLU A 183 11.90 15.63 -27.68
C GLU A 183 11.49 15.17 -26.28
N PHE A 184 10.48 14.30 -26.15
CA PHE A 184 10.14 13.68 -24.87
C PHE A 184 11.32 12.89 -24.28
N GLY A 185 12.04 12.15 -25.12
CA GLY A 185 13.27 11.44 -24.73
C GLY A 185 14.33 12.37 -24.14
N VAL A 186 14.55 13.55 -24.72
CA VAL A 186 15.47 14.56 -24.18
C VAL A 186 14.97 15.13 -22.84
N VAL A 187 13.68 15.49 -22.78
CA VAL A 187 13.04 16.07 -21.59
C VAL A 187 13.07 15.10 -20.40
N LYS A 188 12.75 13.82 -20.60
CA LYS A 188 12.86 12.80 -19.54
C LYS A 188 14.30 12.53 -19.13
N ASN A 189 15.27 12.48 -20.05
CA ASN A 189 16.68 12.31 -19.69
C ASN A 189 17.23 13.44 -18.80
N ILE A 190 16.72 14.67 -18.95
CA ILE A 190 17.06 15.80 -18.08
C ILE A 190 16.45 15.60 -16.68
N PHE A 191 15.19 15.20 -16.60
CA PHE A 191 14.48 14.94 -15.34
C PHE A 191 15.06 13.75 -14.57
N ASP A 192 15.28 12.61 -15.23
CA ASP A 192 15.85 11.41 -14.61
C ASP A 192 17.29 11.66 -14.09
N ARG A 193 18.02 12.62 -14.67
CA ARG A 193 19.33 13.07 -14.15
C ARG A 193 19.17 13.87 -12.86
N ASP A 194 18.16 14.72 -12.76
CA ASP A 194 17.87 15.51 -11.56
C ASP A 194 17.47 14.61 -10.38
N LEU A 195 16.61 13.61 -10.61
CA LEU A 195 16.30 12.55 -9.65
C LEU A 195 17.57 11.80 -9.18
N ARG A 196 18.49 11.46 -10.09
CA ARG A 196 19.76 10.82 -9.71
C ARG A 196 20.66 11.71 -8.85
N HIS A 197 20.54 13.04 -8.93
CA HIS A 197 21.23 13.96 -8.03
C HIS A 197 20.56 13.96 -6.63
N TYR A 198 19.22 13.95 -6.57
CA TYR A 198 18.47 13.80 -5.31
C TYR A 198 18.83 12.49 -4.59
N ASP A 199 18.86 11.37 -5.32
CA ASP A 199 19.30 10.06 -4.84
C ASP A 199 20.76 10.04 -4.36
N GLY A 200 21.57 10.98 -4.83
CA GLY A 200 22.92 11.22 -4.33
C GLY A 200 22.90 11.75 -2.89
N TYR A 201 22.14 12.82 -2.63
CA TYR A 201 22.02 13.43 -1.31
C TYR A 201 21.41 12.46 -0.27
N LEU A 202 20.33 11.75 -0.61
CA LEU A 202 19.70 10.78 0.30
C LEU A 202 20.66 9.65 0.69
N ARG A 203 21.45 9.14 -0.27
CA ARG A 203 22.45 8.10 -0.02
C ARG A 203 23.60 8.61 0.84
N ASP A 204 24.16 9.78 0.51
CA ASP A 204 25.25 10.40 1.25
C ASP A 204 24.87 10.71 2.72
N ILE A 205 23.63 11.14 2.97
CA ILE A 205 23.06 11.25 4.34
C ILE A 205 22.98 9.88 5.01
N SER A 206 22.43 8.87 4.34
CA SER A 206 22.23 7.52 4.87
C SER A 206 23.56 6.81 5.20
N ASP A 207 24.55 6.91 4.32
CA ASP A 207 25.88 6.33 4.49
C ASP A 207 26.59 7.00 5.67
N THR A 208 26.48 8.33 5.81
CA THR A 208 27.03 9.08 6.96
C THR A 208 26.40 8.64 8.29
N LEU A 209 25.09 8.34 8.30
CA LEU A 209 24.38 7.81 9.46
C LEU A 209 24.83 6.37 9.80
N GLN A 210 24.92 5.49 8.82
CA GLN A 210 25.40 4.11 9.02
C GLN A 210 26.86 4.07 9.51
N HIS A 211 27.73 4.96 9.01
CA HIS A 211 29.10 5.10 9.52
C HIS A 211 29.14 5.58 10.99
N ALA A 212 28.22 6.44 11.42
CA ALA A 212 28.09 6.83 12.83
C ALA A 212 27.74 5.63 13.73
N ASP A 213 26.90 4.71 13.24
CA ASP A 213 26.49 3.49 13.95
C ASP A 213 27.61 2.44 13.97
N LEU A 214 28.37 2.29 12.86
CA LEU A 214 29.52 1.38 12.77
C LEU A 214 30.64 1.76 13.76
N HIS A 215 30.94 3.06 13.93
CA HIS A 215 31.91 3.53 14.94
C HIS A 215 31.45 3.32 16.39
N SER A 216 30.17 3.00 16.63
CA SER A 216 29.69 2.54 17.94
C SER A 216 30.17 1.11 18.27
N THR A 217 30.57 0.32 17.26
CA THR A 217 30.91 -1.11 17.40
C THR A 217 32.33 -1.48 16.94
N SER A 218 33.17 -0.50 16.59
CA SER A 218 34.52 -0.73 16.02
C SER A 218 35.60 -1.14 17.05
N GLY A 219 35.32 -2.20 17.82
CA GLY A 219 36.35 -3.13 18.30
C GLY A 219 36.38 -4.37 17.41
N PRO A 220 37.43 -5.22 17.48
CA PRO A 220 37.46 -6.46 16.71
C PRO A 220 36.42 -7.45 17.23
N ARG A 221 35.21 -7.41 16.66
CA ARG A 221 34.08 -8.26 17.07
C ARG A 221 34.32 -9.71 16.63
N ALA A 222 35.10 -10.43 17.43
CA ALA A 222 34.99 -11.88 17.55
C ALA A 222 33.51 -12.24 17.69
N LYS A 223 33.10 -13.34 17.07
CA LYS A 223 31.69 -13.76 17.03
C LYS A 223 31.23 -14.00 18.47
N GLN A 224 30.37 -13.13 19.00
CA GLN A 224 29.76 -13.34 20.32
C GLN A 224 29.03 -14.69 20.30
N THR A 225 29.44 -15.55 21.21
CA THR A 225 28.93 -16.88 21.43
C THR A 225 27.84 -16.86 22.50
N LEU A 226 27.18 -17.99 22.73
CA LEU A 226 26.12 -18.10 23.75
C LEU A 226 26.64 -18.07 25.20
N TYR A 227 27.94 -17.77 25.41
CA TYR A 227 28.67 -17.90 26.67
C TYR A 227 29.48 -16.65 27.05
N ASP A 228 29.42 -15.58 26.27
CA ASP A 228 30.11 -14.32 26.59
C ASP A 228 29.26 -13.47 27.55
N ASP A 229 29.82 -13.11 28.71
CA ASP A 229 29.13 -12.32 29.73
C ASP A 229 28.73 -10.91 29.20
N PRO A 230 27.57 -10.36 29.60
CA PRO A 230 27.06 -9.10 29.08
C PRO A 230 27.90 -7.91 29.57
N THR A 231 28.36 -7.09 28.62
CA THR A 231 29.20 -5.91 28.88
C THR A 231 28.59 -5.03 29.99
N PRO A 232 29.37 -4.63 31.02
CA PRO A 232 28.83 -3.89 32.15
C PRO A 232 28.16 -2.59 31.71
N SER A 233 26.94 -2.34 32.21
CA SER A 233 26.25 -1.08 31.93
C SER A 233 26.95 0.09 32.63
N ILE A 234 26.85 1.28 32.05
CA ILE A 234 27.58 2.47 32.52
C ILE A 234 27.32 2.79 34.02
N PRO A 235 26.09 2.65 34.57
CA PRO A 235 25.85 2.77 36.01
C PRO A 235 26.43 1.63 36.87
N LYS A 236 26.70 0.44 36.31
CA LYS A 236 27.43 -0.64 37.00
C LYS A 236 28.92 -0.32 37.07
N LEU A 237 29.55 0.11 35.96
CA LEU A 237 30.96 0.54 35.95
C LEU A 237 31.22 1.61 37.01
N PHE A 238 30.39 2.65 37.06
CA PHE A 238 30.51 3.71 38.05
C PHE A 238 30.37 3.20 39.49
N ARG A 239 29.36 2.35 39.78
CA ARG A 239 29.14 1.79 41.13
C ARG A 239 30.21 0.80 41.55
N ALA A 240 30.80 0.05 40.61
CA ALA A 240 31.95 -0.79 40.88
C ALA A 240 33.13 0.09 41.33
N MET A 241 33.52 1.10 40.54
CA MET A 241 34.60 2.02 40.91
C MET A 241 34.39 2.71 42.27
N ASP A 242 33.19 3.25 42.52
CA ASP A 242 32.85 3.94 43.78
C ASP A 242 32.89 2.97 44.98
N GLY A 243 32.52 1.70 44.77
CA GLY A 243 32.61 0.62 45.76
C GLY A 243 34.03 0.09 46.00
N HIS A 244 34.82 -0.12 44.93
CA HIS A 244 36.19 -0.62 45.03
C HIS A 244 37.08 0.45 45.68
N ALA A 245 36.89 1.74 45.36
CA ALA A 245 37.55 2.85 46.07
C ALA A 245 37.14 2.95 47.55
N ALA A 246 35.90 2.58 47.91
CA ALA A 246 35.48 2.51 49.31
C ALA A 246 36.13 1.31 50.05
N GLN A 247 36.24 0.15 49.40
CA GLN A 247 36.98 -1.01 49.92
C GLN A 247 38.48 -0.67 50.12
N MET A 248 39.11 -0.03 49.13
CA MET A 248 40.48 0.46 49.26
C MET A 248 40.66 1.43 50.45
N ALA A 249 39.66 2.27 50.74
CA ALA A 249 39.69 3.14 51.92
C ALA A 249 39.55 2.38 53.25
N GLU A 250 38.78 1.29 53.28
CA GLU A 250 38.62 0.42 54.45
C GLU A 250 39.88 -0.43 54.72
N LEU A 251 40.46 -1.04 53.70
CA LEU A 251 41.75 -1.75 53.76
C LEU A 251 42.90 -0.81 54.13
N PHE A 252 42.96 0.40 53.57
CA PHE A 252 43.95 1.39 54.00
C PHE A 252 43.71 1.83 55.46
N SER A 253 42.46 1.81 55.94
CA SER A 253 42.14 2.06 57.35
C SER A 253 42.58 0.91 58.28
N SER A 254 42.56 -0.35 57.85
CA SER A 254 43.13 -1.45 58.64
C SER A 254 44.66 -1.36 58.72
N LEU A 255 45.34 -1.04 57.61
CA LEU A 255 46.79 -0.80 57.61
C LEU A 255 47.21 0.35 58.56
N ILE A 256 46.45 1.45 58.61
CA ILE A 256 46.69 2.54 59.58
C ILE A 256 46.52 2.04 61.03
N LYS A 257 45.44 1.30 61.33
CA LYS A 257 45.21 0.74 62.68
C LYS A 257 46.34 -0.21 63.09
N HIS A 258 46.80 -1.06 62.18
CA HIS A 258 47.91 -1.97 62.42
C HIS A 258 49.23 -1.22 62.68
N TYR A 259 49.51 -0.16 61.91
CA TYR A 259 50.65 0.73 62.17
C TYR A 259 50.56 1.39 63.56
N ASP A 260 49.40 1.93 63.94
CA ASP A 260 49.19 2.54 65.27
C ASP A 260 49.28 1.52 66.41
N LEU A 261 48.87 0.26 66.18
CA LEU A 261 49.07 -0.86 67.11
C LEU A 261 50.55 -1.24 67.24
N CYS A 262 51.31 -1.29 66.13
CA CYS A 262 52.77 -1.51 66.16
C CYS A 262 53.51 -0.38 66.90
N VAL A 263 53.13 0.89 66.63
CA VAL A 263 53.60 2.08 67.36
C VAL A 263 53.34 1.93 68.86
N THR A 264 52.18 1.41 69.24
CA THR A 264 51.78 1.22 70.65
C THR A 264 52.58 0.06 71.27
N ALA A 265 52.64 -1.10 70.64
CA ALA A 265 53.42 -2.26 71.11
C ALA A 265 54.92 -1.92 71.35
N LEU A 266 55.52 -1.08 70.51
CA LEU A 266 56.88 -0.56 70.68
C LEU A 266 57.02 0.45 71.83
N LYS A 267 56.00 1.30 72.09
CA LYS A 267 55.97 2.19 73.28
C LYS A 267 55.89 1.41 74.59
N HIS A 268 55.16 0.29 74.61
CA HIS A 268 55.02 -0.59 75.78
C HIS A 268 56.11 -1.68 75.87
N THR A 269 57.26 -1.50 75.22
CA THR A 269 58.37 -2.48 75.24
C THR A 269 59.71 -1.78 75.48
N GLU A 270 60.48 -2.29 76.44
CA GLU A 270 61.76 -1.69 76.84
C GLU A 270 62.76 -1.65 75.66
N GLY A 271 63.38 -0.49 75.44
CA GLY A 271 64.24 -0.22 74.27
C GLY A 271 63.50 0.02 72.94
N GLY A 272 62.18 -0.25 72.86
CA GLY A 272 61.39 -0.21 71.62
C GLY A 272 61.51 1.07 70.80
N GLY A 273 61.32 2.22 71.45
CA GLY A 273 61.40 3.53 70.79
C GLY A 273 62.80 3.90 70.27
N GLU A 274 63.89 3.36 70.84
CA GLU A 274 65.25 3.61 70.32
C GLU A 274 65.61 2.66 69.18
N ALA A 275 65.21 1.38 69.28
CA ALA A 275 65.42 0.39 68.21
C ALA A 275 64.64 0.77 66.93
N ALA A 276 63.37 1.14 67.06
CA ALA A 276 62.54 1.61 65.94
C ALA A 276 63.15 2.84 65.24
N LYS A 277 63.73 3.77 66.01
CA LYS A 277 64.39 4.96 65.48
C LYS A 277 65.64 4.63 64.67
N GLN A 278 66.47 3.71 65.16
CA GLN A 278 67.67 3.26 64.44
C GLN A 278 67.30 2.55 63.14
N ALA A 279 66.28 1.69 63.16
CA ALA A 279 65.85 0.96 61.97
C ALA A 279 65.23 1.86 60.89
N VAL A 280 64.36 2.82 61.25
CA VAL A 280 63.81 3.82 60.31
C VAL A 280 64.90 4.69 59.68
N GLN A 281 65.99 4.96 60.41
CA GLN A 281 67.14 5.70 59.89
C GLN A 281 68.02 4.83 58.96
N ALA A 282 68.24 3.55 59.28
CA ALA A 282 68.96 2.62 58.41
C ALA A 282 68.22 2.40 57.08
N GLU A 283 66.90 2.19 57.13
CA GLU A 283 66.01 1.97 55.99
C GLU A 283 65.74 3.25 55.15
N HIS A 284 66.23 4.42 55.57
CA HIS A 284 65.99 5.71 54.92
C HIS A 284 64.50 6.13 54.80
N LEU A 285 63.58 5.47 55.53
CA LEU A 285 62.12 5.73 55.53
C LEU A 285 61.70 7.06 56.19
N SER A 286 62.61 8.04 56.28
CA SER A 286 62.41 9.33 56.96
C SER A 286 61.78 10.42 56.10
N ALA A 287 61.53 10.16 54.80
CA ALA A 287 61.27 11.21 53.81
C ALA A 287 59.94 11.09 53.04
N GLN A 288 59.12 10.06 53.28
CA GLN A 288 58.05 9.67 52.36
C GLN A 288 56.60 10.03 52.77
N ASN A 289 56.33 10.53 53.98
CA ASN A 289 55.04 11.20 54.26
C ASN A 289 55.12 12.14 55.49
N PRO A 290 54.49 13.34 55.48
CA PRO A 290 54.61 14.35 56.54
C PRO A 290 53.52 14.27 57.62
N ALA A 291 52.86 13.11 57.80
CA ALA A 291 51.85 12.93 58.84
C ALA A 291 52.51 12.87 60.24
N GLY A 292 52.10 13.76 61.15
CA GLY A 292 52.80 14.06 62.41
C GLY A 292 52.86 12.96 63.49
N GLY A 293 52.58 11.70 63.15
CA GLY A 293 52.64 10.56 64.08
C GLY A 293 54.05 10.30 64.64
N GLU A 294 55.11 10.62 63.91
CA GLU A 294 56.49 10.38 64.36
C GLU A 294 56.85 11.14 65.65
N GLU A 295 56.31 12.34 65.88
CA GLU A 295 56.53 13.05 67.15
C GLU A 295 55.91 12.31 68.36
N SER A 296 54.87 11.50 68.14
CA SER A 296 54.20 10.72 69.19
C SER A 296 55.05 9.55 69.70
N LEU A 297 56.00 9.05 68.90
CA LEU A 297 56.91 7.97 69.29
C LEU A 297 58.09 8.45 70.15
N TYR A 298 58.54 9.69 69.95
CA TYR A 298 59.78 10.21 70.55
C TYR A 298 59.58 11.26 71.65
N LYS A 299 58.35 11.70 71.91
CA LYS A 299 58.02 12.50 73.10
C LYS A 299 57.99 11.59 74.34
N LYS A 300 58.57 12.06 75.45
CA LYS A 300 58.54 11.38 76.76
C LYS A 300 57.17 11.52 77.45
N THR A 301 56.11 11.08 76.79
CA THR A 301 54.83 10.77 77.44
C THR A 301 54.94 9.37 78.03
N VAL A 302 54.76 9.23 79.34
CA VAL A 302 54.64 7.91 79.99
C VAL A 302 53.42 7.21 79.38
N PRO A 303 53.56 6.00 78.80
CA PRO A 303 52.42 5.26 78.27
C PRO A 303 51.41 4.94 79.36
N GLU A 304 50.12 4.89 79.03
CA GLU A 304 49.08 4.52 80.01
C GLU A 304 49.31 3.08 80.50
N PRO A 305 49.07 2.76 81.79
CA PRO A 305 49.41 1.45 82.34
C PRO A 305 48.43 0.36 81.86
N ILE A 306 48.73 -0.25 80.72
CA ILE A 306 48.08 -1.46 80.17
C ILE A 306 48.41 -2.68 81.05
N ASP A 307 47.43 -3.56 81.28
CA ASP A 307 47.64 -4.78 82.08
C ASP A 307 48.53 -5.82 81.36
N GLU A 308 49.12 -6.75 82.11
CA GLU A 308 50.05 -7.73 81.54
C GLU A 308 49.37 -8.70 80.55
N GLU A 309 48.08 -9.03 80.77
CA GLU A 309 47.30 -9.85 79.83
C GLU A 309 46.80 -9.04 78.63
N GLU A 310 46.39 -7.78 78.79
CA GLU A 310 46.11 -6.88 77.65
C GLU A 310 47.34 -6.70 76.76
N ARG A 311 48.54 -6.53 77.36
CA ARG A 311 49.80 -6.44 76.63
C ARG A 311 50.11 -7.73 75.86
N LYS A 312 49.86 -8.91 76.44
CA LYS A 312 49.99 -10.20 75.73
C LYS A 312 48.98 -10.34 74.60
N GLN A 313 47.75 -9.86 74.79
CA GLN A 313 46.72 -9.87 73.76
C GLN A 313 47.08 -8.94 72.59
N MET A 314 47.51 -7.71 72.86
CA MET A 314 47.99 -6.75 71.85
C MET A 314 49.15 -7.33 71.03
N LEU A 315 50.13 -7.98 71.68
CA LEU A 315 51.27 -8.58 70.99
C LEU A 315 50.86 -9.77 70.10
N ARG A 316 49.82 -10.54 70.48
CA ARG A 316 49.25 -11.60 69.60
C ARG A 316 48.51 -11.03 68.40
N VAL A 317 47.79 -9.91 68.57
CA VAL A 317 47.10 -9.22 67.46
C VAL A 317 48.15 -8.70 66.46
N VAL A 318 49.17 -7.96 66.94
CA VAL A 318 50.25 -7.45 66.07
C VAL A 318 50.97 -8.58 65.31
N GLU A 319 51.23 -9.73 65.94
CA GLU A 319 51.85 -10.88 65.29
C GLU A 319 50.93 -11.57 64.26
N GLY A 320 49.61 -11.57 64.49
CA GLY A 320 48.60 -12.09 63.56
C GLY A 320 48.43 -11.18 62.35
N ASP A 321 48.02 -9.92 62.58
CA ASP A 321 47.84 -8.88 61.57
C ASP A 321 49.06 -8.79 60.63
N ALA A 322 50.28 -8.83 61.19
CA ALA A 322 51.51 -8.65 60.41
C ALA A 322 51.84 -9.83 59.47
N SER A 323 51.09 -10.93 59.54
CA SER A 323 51.10 -11.99 58.52
C SER A 323 50.15 -11.71 57.35
N GLU A 324 49.13 -10.88 57.55
CA GLU A 324 48.11 -10.52 56.55
C GLU A 324 48.43 -9.22 55.79
N VAL A 325 49.37 -8.40 56.29
CA VAL A 325 49.73 -7.08 55.70
C VAL A 325 50.10 -7.14 54.22
N GLU A 326 50.85 -8.14 53.77
CA GLU A 326 51.25 -8.25 52.35
C GLU A 326 50.05 -8.66 51.47
N ASP A 327 49.13 -9.49 51.97
CA ASP A 327 47.92 -9.88 51.23
C ASP A 327 46.96 -8.70 51.08
N VAL A 328 46.81 -7.86 52.13
CA VAL A 328 46.05 -6.59 52.07
C VAL A 328 46.68 -5.58 51.09
N ILE A 329 48.01 -5.58 50.91
CA ILE A 329 48.68 -4.76 49.89
C ILE A 329 48.37 -5.30 48.48
N ASN A 330 48.35 -6.62 48.29
CA ASN A 330 47.97 -7.23 47.01
C ASN A 330 46.52 -6.91 46.64
N GLU A 331 45.57 -7.05 47.58
CA GLU A 331 44.16 -6.68 47.38
C GLU A 331 44.00 -5.19 47.03
N LEU A 332 44.75 -4.30 47.68
CA LEU A 332 44.79 -2.87 47.34
C LEU A 332 45.33 -2.59 45.93
N HIS A 333 46.24 -3.42 45.42
CA HIS A 333 46.73 -3.34 44.05
C HIS A 333 45.70 -3.85 43.03
N GLU A 334 45.09 -5.02 43.28
CA GLU A 334 44.06 -5.60 42.41
C GLU A 334 42.85 -4.66 42.26
N LEU A 335 42.32 -4.13 43.37
CA LEU A 335 41.24 -3.14 43.36
C LEU A 335 41.62 -1.85 42.60
N SER A 336 42.89 -1.43 42.64
CA SER A 336 43.36 -0.26 41.89
C SER A 336 43.38 -0.51 40.38
N GLU A 337 43.81 -1.70 39.93
CA GLU A 337 43.79 -2.08 38.51
C GLU A 337 42.35 -2.21 37.97
N GLU A 338 41.42 -2.71 38.79
CA GLU A 338 40.00 -2.76 38.44
C GLU A 338 39.37 -1.36 38.34
N VAL A 339 39.67 -0.43 39.25
CA VAL A 339 39.20 0.97 39.17
C VAL A 339 39.69 1.63 37.88
N GLU A 340 40.93 1.37 37.46
CA GLU A 340 41.48 1.88 36.21
C GLU A 340 40.83 1.26 34.97
N SER A 341 40.70 -0.07 34.91
CA SER A 341 40.04 -0.78 33.81
C SER A 341 38.58 -0.31 33.62
N ASN A 342 37.84 -0.11 34.71
CA ASN A 342 36.48 0.43 34.66
C ASN A 342 36.43 1.89 34.18
N TYR A 343 37.43 2.71 34.55
CA TYR A 343 37.55 4.09 34.06
C TYR A 343 37.88 4.15 32.55
N GLU A 344 38.75 3.28 32.03
CA GLU A 344 39.04 3.21 30.60
C GLU A 344 37.81 2.81 29.77
N GLN A 345 37.02 1.84 30.25
CA GLN A 345 35.75 1.44 29.63
C GLN A 345 34.73 2.59 29.61
N LEU A 346 34.67 3.39 30.67
CA LEU A 346 33.85 4.61 30.74
C LEU A 346 34.34 5.69 29.77
N HIS A 347 35.65 5.95 29.73
CA HIS A 347 36.25 6.95 28.84
C HIS A 347 36.08 6.59 27.36
N SER A 348 36.25 5.31 27.01
CA SER A 348 35.92 4.75 25.69
C SER A 348 34.44 5.00 25.34
N SER A 349 33.54 4.87 26.32
CA SER A 349 32.11 5.11 26.12
C SER A 349 31.77 6.60 25.90
N ALA A 350 32.46 7.53 26.58
CA ALA A 350 32.38 8.96 26.29
C ALA A 350 32.86 9.29 24.86
N ASN A 351 33.99 8.71 24.42
CA ASN A 351 34.52 8.94 23.09
C ASN A 351 33.61 8.41 21.96
N ARG A 352 32.90 7.29 22.17
CA ARG A 352 31.84 6.85 21.24
C ARG A 352 30.70 7.86 21.17
N ALA A 353 30.18 8.33 22.31
CA ALA A 353 29.10 9.32 22.36
C ALA A 353 29.49 10.66 21.68
N ARG A 354 30.74 11.11 21.86
CA ARG A 354 31.31 12.27 21.16
C ARG A 354 31.38 12.05 19.64
N SER A 355 31.85 10.89 19.19
CA SER A 355 31.95 10.58 17.75
C SER A 355 30.58 10.58 17.07
N THR A 356 29.57 9.93 17.68
CA THR A 356 28.20 9.95 17.16
C THR A 356 27.63 11.37 17.10
N HIS A 357 27.94 12.21 18.10
CA HIS A 357 27.52 13.61 18.13
C HIS A 357 28.12 14.42 16.97
N SER A 358 29.43 14.26 16.70
CA SER A 358 30.09 14.90 15.56
C SER A 358 29.52 14.43 14.21
N SER A 359 29.25 13.13 14.03
CA SER A 359 28.64 12.63 12.80
C SER A 359 27.21 13.16 12.59
N LEU A 360 26.39 13.26 13.64
CA LEU A 360 25.06 13.86 13.56
C LEU A 360 25.12 15.35 13.16
N HIS A 361 26.14 16.09 13.60
CA HIS A 361 26.38 17.46 13.13
C HIS A 361 26.77 17.54 11.64
N VAL A 362 27.52 16.57 11.11
CA VAL A 362 27.82 16.48 9.67
C VAL A 362 26.55 16.16 8.86
N VAL A 363 25.71 15.24 9.35
CA VAL A 363 24.41 14.94 8.71
C VAL A 363 23.48 16.15 8.73
N LEU A 364 23.44 16.91 9.83
CA LEU A 364 22.69 18.17 9.90
C LEU A 364 23.17 19.18 8.86
N GLY A 365 24.47 19.23 8.54
CA GLY A 365 25.01 20.01 7.42
C GLY A 365 24.41 19.57 6.08
N LYS A 366 24.50 18.28 5.75
CA LYS A 366 23.93 17.69 4.52
C LYS A 366 22.42 17.91 4.39
N LEU A 367 21.68 17.91 5.49
CA LEU A 367 20.25 18.25 5.52
C LEU A 367 19.96 19.72 5.13
N HIS A 368 20.83 20.67 5.49
CA HIS A 368 20.70 22.05 5.03
C HIS A 368 21.09 22.21 3.55
N GLU A 369 22.06 21.41 3.06
CA GLU A 369 22.41 21.38 1.63
C GLU A 369 21.21 20.93 0.78
N ILE A 370 20.61 19.77 1.08
CA ILE A 370 19.43 19.30 0.35
C ILE A 370 18.21 20.23 0.54
N GLN A 371 18.03 20.83 1.73
CA GLN A 371 16.99 21.86 1.95
C GLN A 371 17.15 23.04 0.98
N SER A 372 18.38 23.45 0.68
CA SER A 372 18.67 24.54 -0.26
C SER A 372 18.45 24.15 -1.74
N ALA A 373 18.69 22.87 -2.08
CA ALA A 373 18.49 22.34 -3.42
C ALA A 373 17.02 21.95 -3.73
N LEU A 374 16.25 21.57 -2.71
CA LEU A 374 14.89 21.05 -2.82
C LEU A 374 13.94 21.92 -3.71
N PRO A 375 13.93 23.26 -3.63
CA PRO A 375 13.11 24.08 -4.52
C PRO A 375 13.45 23.93 -6.00
N SER A 376 14.73 23.68 -6.33
CA SER A 376 15.19 23.46 -7.71
C SER A 376 14.67 22.13 -8.25
N HIS A 377 14.72 21.06 -7.45
CA HIS A 377 14.19 19.74 -7.82
C HIS A 377 12.67 19.76 -8.04
N LEU A 378 11.94 20.47 -7.16
CA LEU A 378 10.50 20.66 -7.31
C LEU A 378 10.13 21.50 -8.55
N GLU A 379 10.95 22.49 -8.93
CA GLU A 379 10.72 23.27 -10.15
C GLU A 379 11.11 22.51 -11.42
N ALA A 380 12.13 21.66 -11.36
CA ALA A 380 12.49 20.73 -12.45
C ALA A 380 11.36 19.73 -12.75
N SER A 381 10.71 19.19 -11.70
CA SER A 381 9.54 18.31 -11.82
C SER A 381 8.33 19.01 -12.47
N LYS A 382 8.01 20.25 -12.06
CA LYS A 382 6.97 21.06 -12.73
C LYS A 382 7.30 21.34 -14.18
N SER A 383 8.54 21.75 -14.46
CA SER A 383 9.01 22.07 -15.82
C SER A 383 8.90 20.86 -16.74
N PHE A 384 9.36 19.69 -16.27
CA PHE A 384 9.19 18.41 -16.94
C PHE A 384 7.71 18.11 -17.24
N ARG A 385 6.81 18.29 -16.26
CA ARG A 385 5.38 18.02 -16.46
C ARG A 385 4.74 18.98 -17.47
N SER A 386 5.06 20.28 -17.41
CA SER A 386 4.57 21.26 -18.39
C SER A 386 5.05 20.95 -19.82
N SER A 387 6.33 20.63 -20.01
CA SER A 387 6.85 20.21 -21.32
C SER A 387 6.19 18.91 -21.79
N TRP A 388 5.91 17.95 -20.90
CA TRP A 388 5.13 16.77 -21.27
C TRP A 388 3.70 17.12 -21.71
N ASP A 389 2.99 17.98 -20.97
CA ASP A 389 1.63 18.40 -21.32
C ASP A 389 1.58 19.11 -22.70
N GLU A 390 2.62 19.87 -23.08
CA GLU A 390 2.79 20.50 -24.40
C GLU A 390 3.09 19.48 -25.53
N ILE A 391 4.05 18.57 -25.30
CA ILE A 391 4.40 17.50 -26.26
C ILE A 391 3.20 16.58 -26.49
N ARG A 392 2.54 16.12 -25.42
CA ARG A 392 1.33 15.28 -25.48
C ARG A 392 0.22 15.93 -26.29
N SER A 393 -0.01 17.23 -26.09
CA SER A 393 -1.02 17.99 -26.84
C SER A 393 -0.67 18.09 -28.34
N SER A 394 0.62 18.23 -28.65
CA SER A 394 1.13 18.28 -30.03
C SER A 394 0.99 16.93 -30.74
N ILE A 395 1.39 15.83 -30.09
CA ILE A 395 1.23 14.47 -30.65
C ILE A 395 -0.26 14.14 -30.82
N ALA A 396 -1.13 14.51 -29.87
CA ALA A 396 -2.58 14.30 -30.00
C ALA A 396 -3.18 15.05 -31.21
N SER A 397 -2.72 16.26 -31.51
CA SER A 397 -3.11 16.97 -32.75
C SER A 397 -2.65 16.22 -34.00
N LYS A 398 -1.38 15.79 -34.03
CA LYS A 398 -0.81 15.11 -35.21
C LYS A 398 -1.43 13.72 -35.46
N THR A 399 -1.72 12.98 -34.40
CA THR A 399 -2.46 11.71 -34.45
C THR A 399 -3.86 11.90 -35.05
N LYS A 400 -4.55 12.99 -34.66
CA LYS A 400 -5.88 13.35 -35.20
C LYS A 400 -5.82 13.78 -36.66
N GLU A 401 -4.79 14.52 -37.07
CA GLU A 401 -4.52 14.84 -38.48
C GLU A 401 -4.32 13.54 -39.29
N LEU A 402 -3.55 12.59 -38.77
CA LEU A 402 -3.24 11.31 -39.42
C LEU A 402 -4.48 10.41 -39.56
N ALA A 403 -5.27 10.26 -38.50
CA ALA A 403 -6.53 9.51 -38.53
C ALA A 403 -7.59 10.14 -39.46
N SER A 404 -7.55 11.47 -39.63
CA SER A 404 -8.38 12.19 -40.60
C SER A 404 -7.93 11.95 -42.03
N LEU A 405 -6.62 11.90 -42.28
CA LEU A 405 -6.03 11.59 -43.58
C LEU A 405 -6.39 10.16 -44.04
N ALA A 406 -6.25 9.17 -43.16
CA ALA A 406 -6.68 7.79 -43.43
C ALA A 406 -8.18 7.72 -43.77
N SER A 407 -9.02 8.45 -43.03
CA SER A 407 -10.47 8.48 -43.27
C SER A 407 -10.84 9.16 -44.60
N PHE A 408 -10.11 10.21 -45.00
CA PHE A 408 -10.26 10.85 -46.31
C PHE A 408 -9.89 9.91 -47.46
N TYR A 409 -8.83 9.12 -47.31
CA TYR A 409 -8.43 8.10 -48.29
C TYR A 409 -9.41 6.92 -48.38
N ASP A 410 -9.99 6.48 -47.25
CA ASP A 410 -11.09 5.51 -47.24
C ASP A 410 -12.30 6.04 -48.04
N ASP A 411 -12.70 7.30 -47.80
CA ASP A 411 -13.82 7.94 -48.49
C ASP A 411 -13.55 8.16 -50.00
N PHE A 412 -12.31 8.50 -50.38
CA PHE A 412 -11.87 8.57 -51.78
C PHE A 412 -12.01 7.21 -52.48
N SER A 413 -11.53 6.14 -51.84
CA SER A 413 -11.64 4.76 -52.35
C SER A 413 -13.09 4.28 -52.43
N ALA A 414 -13.95 4.72 -51.50
CA ALA A 414 -15.39 4.48 -51.52
C ALA A 414 -16.12 5.35 -52.56
N ALA A 415 -15.63 6.55 -52.87
CA ALA A 415 -16.14 7.42 -53.93
C ALA A 415 -15.85 6.83 -55.31
N TYR A 416 -14.64 6.33 -55.54
CA TYR A 416 -14.28 5.64 -56.78
C TYR A 416 -15.23 4.45 -57.07
N SER A 417 -15.53 3.65 -56.04
CA SER A 417 -16.51 2.55 -56.13
C SER A 417 -17.94 2.98 -56.49
N LYS A 418 -18.30 4.26 -56.26
CA LYS A 418 -19.58 4.86 -56.68
C LYS A 418 -19.51 5.36 -58.13
N VAL A 419 -18.34 5.83 -58.60
CA VAL A 419 -18.10 6.23 -60.00
C VAL A 419 -18.25 5.03 -60.94
N LEU A 420 -17.62 3.89 -60.63
CA LEU A 420 -17.74 2.66 -61.43
C LEU A 420 -19.22 2.26 -61.66
N ARG A 421 -20.02 2.25 -60.60
CA ARG A 421 -21.46 1.93 -60.68
C ARG A 421 -22.26 2.93 -61.52
N GLU A 422 -21.84 4.19 -61.59
CA GLU A 422 -22.46 5.19 -62.47
C GLU A 422 -22.01 5.02 -63.94
N VAL A 423 -20.78 4.55 -64.19
CA VAL A 423 -20.34 4.12 -65.53
C VAL A 423 -21.16 2.93 -66.00
N ASP A 424 -21.27 1.86 -65.21
CA ASP A 424 -22.12 0.70 -65.49
C ASP A 424 -23.56 1.11 -65.82
N ARG A 425 -24.15 1.96 -64.96
CA ARG A 425 -25.52 2.45 -65.13
C ARG A 425 -25.68 3.31 -66.40
N ARG A 426 -24.67 4.09 -66.79
CA ARG A 426 -24.67 4.84 -68.06
C ARG A 426 -24.56 3.91 -69.27
N ASN A 427 -23.65 2.93 -69.22
CA ASN A 427 -23.45 1.97 -70.30
C ASN A 427 -24.71 1.11 -70.51
N ALA A 428 -25.33 0.64 -69.43
CA ALA A 428 -26.61 -0.08 -69.48
C ALA A 428 -27.76 0.79 -70.03
N ALA A 429 -27.84 2.07 -69.61
CA ALA A 429 -28.86 2.99 -70.11
C ALA A 429 -28.66 3.33 -71.60
N GLU A 430 -27.43 3.55 -72.06
CA GLU A 430 -27.15 3.79 -73.48
C GLU A 430 -27.40 2.53 -74.32
N ALA A 431 -27.05 1.33 -73.82
CA ALA A 431 -27.38 0.06 -74.48
C ALA A 431 -28.90 -0.15 -74.61
N GLN A 432 -29.68 0.18 -73.58
CA GLN A 432 -31.15 0.15 -73.66
C GLN A 432 -31.69 1.16 -74.67
N ALA A 433 -31.19 2.40 -74.67
CA ALA A 433 -31.59 3.43 -75.63
C ALA A 433 -31.26 3.04 -77.08
N ARG A 434 -30.03 2.54 -77.33
CA ARG A 434 -29.60 2.00 -78.63
C ARG A 434 -30.52 0.85 -79.08
N LYS A 435 -30.86 -0.09 -78.19
CA LYS A 435 -31.77 -1.21 -78.48
C LYS A 435 -33.20 -0.77 -78.80
N LEU A 436 -33.74 0.20 -78.05
CA LEU A 436 -35.09 0.73 -78.30
C LEU A 436 -35.16 1.47 -79.65
N ALA A 437 -34.17 2.31 -79.93
CA ALA A 437 -34.06 3.05 -81.18
C ALA A 437 -33.84 2.13 -82.39
N ALA A 438 -33.07 1.04 -82.25
CA ALA A 438 -32.90 0.02 -83.28
C ALA A 438 -34.21 -0.77 -83.54
N LYS A 439 -35.07 -0.97 -82.53
CA LYS A 439 -36.41 -1.51 -82.75
C LYS A 439 -37.28 -0.51 -83.52
N ALA A 440 -37.28 0.77 -83.14
CA ALA A 440 -38.06 1.80 -83.82
C ALA A 440 -37.70 1.92 -85.31
N GLN A 441 -36.40 1.94 -85.65
CA GLN A 441 -35.94 1.97 -87.04
C GLN A 441 -36.48 0.77 -87.84
N ARG A 442 -36.41 -0.46 -87.30
CA ARG A 442 -36.93 -1.66 -87.99
C ARG A 442 -38.43 -1.62 -88.27
N GLU A 443 -39.23 -1.03 -87.39
CA GLU A 443 -40.67 -0.89 -87.66
C GLU A 443 -40.96 0.23 -88.68
N LEU A 444 -40.14 1.29 -88.73
CA LEU A 444 -40.19 2.30 -89.81
C LEU A 444 -39.76 1.71 -91.16
N ASP A 445 -38.69 0.91 -91.19
CA ASP A 445 -38.20 0.23 -92.40
C ASP A 445 -39.26 -0.75 -92.95
N LYS A 446 -39.98 -1.48 -92.08
CA LYS A 446 -41.12 -2.33 -92.49
C LYS A 446 -42.26 -1.53 -93.13
N LEU A 447 -42.64 -0.41 -92.51
CA LEU A 447 -43.70 0.45 -93.04
C LEU A 447 -43.30 1.06 -94.39
N TYR A 448 -42.01 1.35 -94.58
CA TYR A 448 -41.45 1.82 -95.84
C TYR A 448 -41.53 0.77 -96.96
N GLU A 449 -41.13 -0.49 -96.70
CA GLU A 449 -41.24 -1.55 -97.69
C GLU A 449 -42.71 -1.93 -97.98
N ALA A 450 -43.61 -1.90 -96.98
CA ALA A 450 -45.04 -2.14 -97.19
C ALA A 450 -45.73 -1.03 -98.01
N ASP A 451 -45.34 0.23 -97.82
CA ASP A 451 -45.75 1.35 -98.69
C ASP A 451 -45.20 1.20 -100.11
N LYS A 452 -43.97 0.67 -100.24
CA LYS A 452 -43.35 0.38 -101.55
C LYS A 452 -44.08 -0.74 -102.29
N GLU A 453 -44.35 -1.86 -101.63
CA GLU A 453 -45.10 -3.01 -102.16
C GLU A 453 -46.50 -2.56 -102.62
N ALA A 454 -47.24 -1.82 -101.79
CA ALA A 454 -48.55 -1.28 -102.16
C ALA A 454 -48.52 -0.24 -103.30
N ARG A 455 -47.41 0.50 -103.46
CA ARG A 455 -47.21 1.40 -104.62
C ARG A 455 -46.81 0.64 -105.89
N GLU A 456 -46.07 -0.46 -105.77
CA GLU A 456 -45.70 -1.33 -106.89
C GLU A 456 -46.94 -2.09 -107.40
N ASP A 457 -47.76 -2.67 -106.52
CA ASP A 457 -49.07 -3.27 -106.85
C ASP A 457 -50.00 -2.27 -107.58
N PHE A 458 -50.15 -1.06 -107.03
CA PHE A 458 -50.98 -0.01 -107.63
C PHE A 458 -50.47 0.41 -109.02
N LEU A 459 -49.16 0.42 -109.25
CA LEU A 459 -48.56 0.72 -110.54
C LEU A 459 -48.72 -0.42 -111.55
N GLU A 460 -48.83 -1.68 -111.11
CA GLU A 460 -49.15 -2.81 -111.99
C GLU A 460 -50.64 -2.78 -112.41
N ASP A 461 -51.57 -2.62 -111.46
CA ASP A 461 -53.02 -2.53 -111.71
C ASP A 461 -53.39 -1.36 -112.65
N VAL A 462 -52.75 -0.20 -112.48
CA VAL A 462 -53.18 1.08 -113.09
C VAL A 462 -52.26 1.55 -114.22
N GLY A 463 -51.03 1.06 -114.30
CA GLY A 463 -49.97 1.59 -115.18
C GLY A 463 -50.22 1.49 -116.69
N GLY A 464 -51.14 0.62 -117.12
CA GLY A 464 -51.60 0.55 -118.52
C GLY A 464 -52.71 1.54 -118.89
N SER A 465 -53.34 2.18 -117.90
CA SER A 465 -54.60 2.94 -118.08
C SER A 465 -54.51 4.43 -117.75
N LEU A 466 -53.54 4.86 -116.93
CA LEU A 466 -53.30 6.28 -116.60
C LEU A 466 -52.01 6.81 -117.27
N PRO A 467 -52.06 7.97 -117.94
CA PRO A 467 -50.85 8.65 -118.38
C PRO A 467 -50.10 9.25 -117.19
N ARG A 468 -48.76 9.24 -117.23
CA ARG A 468 -47.88 9.62 -116.10
C ARG A 468 -47.92 11.10 -115.69
N ASP A 469 -48.57 11.95 -116.48
CA ASP A 469 -48.67 13.40 -116.24
C ASP A 469 -49.78 13.79 -115.26
N ILE A 470 -50.80 12.94 -115.06
CA ILE A 470 -51.92 13.22 -114.14
C ILE A 470 -51.50 13.31 -112.66
N TRP A 471 -50.46 12.58 -112.26
CA TRP A 471 -49.81 12.71 -110.96
C TRP A 471 -48.31 12.50 -111.08
N PRO A 472 -47.51 13.56 -111.32
CA PRO A 472 -46.07 13.43 -111.58
C PRO A 472 -45.26 12.81 -110.43
N ARG A 473 -45.80 12.82 -109.21
CA ARG A 473 -45.19 12.21 -108.01
C ARG A 473 -45.64 10.78 -107.74
N ALA A 474 -46.47 10.17 -108.59
CA ALA A 474 -46.87 8.76 -108.46
C ALA A 474 -45.67 7.79 -108.65
N GLY A 475 -44.58 8.26 -109.26
CA GLY A 475 -43.30 7.54 -109.36
C GLY A 475 -42.25 7.98 -108.33
N ASP A 476 -42.57 8.84 -107.36
CA ASP A 476 -41.65 9.15 -106.26
C ASP A 476 -41.46 7.91 -105.37
N GLY A 477 -40.25 7.73 -104.85
CA GLY A 477 -40.04 6.89 -103.67
C GLY A 477 -40.73 7.51 -102.45
N GLY A 478 -41.28 6.69 -101.57
CA GLY A 478 -41.86 7.13 -100.30
C GLY A 478 -40.83 7.86 -99.41
N TYR A 479 -41.30 8.48 -98.32
CA TYR A 479 -40.40 9.13 -97.36
C TYR A 479 -39.75 8.09 -96.44
N ARG A 480 -38.44 7.85 -96.62
CA ARG A 480 -37.63 7.07 -95.68
C ARG A 480 -37.27 7.92 -94.46
N TRP A 481 -37.44 7.37 -93.27
CA TRP A 481 -37.08 8.03 -92.01
C TRP A 481 -35.81 7.42 -91.43
N GLU A 482 -34.82 8.25 -91.11
CA GLU A 482 -33.52 7.81 -90.57
C GLU A 482 -33.18 8.53 -89.25
N ARG A 483 -32.52 7.82 -88.33
CA ARG A 483 -32.36 8.26 -86.93
C ARG A 483 -31.02 8.95 -86.64
N VAL A 484 -31.04 10.28 -86.57
CA VAL A 484 -30.01 11.13 -85.94
C VAL A 484 -30.11 11.05 -84.40
N ALA A 485 -29.01 11.23 -83.67
CA ALA A 485 -28.96 11.17 -82.21
C ALA A 485 -28.46 12.48 -81.59
N GLU A 486 -29.20 13.04 -80.62
CA GLU A 486 -28.88 14.27 -79.88
C GLU A 486 -29.00 14.00 -78.36
N LYS A 487 -28.09 14.54 -77.52
CA LYS A 487 -28.00 14.23 -76.07
C LYS A 487 -28.48 15.39 -75.18
N LYS A 488 -29.58 15.19 -74.43
CA LYS A 488 -30.07 16.01 -73.29
C LYS A 488 -30.62 15.07 -72.18
N ALA A 489 -30.69 15.47 -70.90
CA ALA A 489 -30.76 14.52 -69.75
C ALA A 489 -31.52 14.99 -68.47
N LEU A 490 -31.64 14.08 -67.47
CA LEU A 490 -32.09 14.20 -66.04
C LEU A 490 -33.61 13.93 -65.73
N PRO A 491 -34.05 13.63 -64.46
CA PRO A 491 -33.55 12.57 -63.53
C PRO A 491 -34.59 11.84 -62.59
N ASN A 492 -34.27 10.60 -62.15
CA ASN A 492 -34.50 9.84 -60.86
C ASN A 492 -35.73 10.00 -59.88
N ARG A 493 -36.17 8.88 -59.22
CA ARG A 493 -36.14 8.60 -57.72
C ARG A 493 -37.00 7.40 -57.15
N PHE A 494 -36.62 6.89 -55.93
CA PHE A 494 -37.43 6.39 -54.75
C PHE A 494 -37.21 4.95 -54.08
N LYS A 495 -37.98 4.59 -53.00
CA LYS A 495 -37.67 3.75 -51.76
C LYS A 495 -38.90 2.96 -51.16
N SER A 496 -38.94 2.12 -50.08
CA SER A 496 -38.08 1.15 -49.30
C SER A 496 -38.78 0.53 -48.02
N ALA A 497 -38.28 -0.59 -47.43
CA ALA A 497 -38.53 -1.19 -46.05
C ALA A 497 -39.87 -1.98 -45.75
N ASN A 498 -40.21 -2.66 -44.62
CA ASN A 498 -39.64 -2.87 -43.23
C ASN A 498 -40.29 -4.08 -42.41
N LEU A 499 -39.79 -4.44 -41.18
CA LEU A 499 -40.40 -5.21 -40.02
C LEU A 499 -40.66 -6.77 -40.11
N ALA A 500 -40.97 -7.61 -39.07
CA ALA A 500 -40.65 -7.77 -37.60
C ALA A 500 -41.28 -9.09 -36.95
N GLY A 501 -40.98 -9.50 -35.68
CA GLY A 501 -41.60 -10.68 -34.95
C GLY A 501 -41.15 -10.94 -33.45
N LYS A 502 -41.84 -11.80 -32.61
CA LYS A 502 -41.65 -11.87 -31.11
C LYS A 502 -42.19 -13.11 -30.26
N ASP A 503 -41.72 -13.24 -28.98
CA ASP A 503 -42.36 -13.72 -27.68
C ASP A 503 -42.29 -15.19 -27.03
N LYS A 504 -41.67 -15.28 -25.80
CA LYS A 504 -42.09 -15.87 -24.45
C LYS A 504 -41.99 -17.36 -23.90
N MET A 505 -41.88 -17.46 -22.53
CA MET A 505 -42.11 -18.57 -21.51
C MET A 505 -40.97 -19.60 -21.16
N LEU A 506 -40.84 -20.27 -19.98
CA LEU A 506 -41.14 -20.05 -18.51
C LEU A 506 -40.35 -21.07 -17.55
N SER A 507 -40.72 -21.33 -16.26
CA SER A 507 -39.88 -21.97 -15.19
C SER A 507 -40.52 -23.10 -14.29
N PRO A 508 -39.74 -23.81 -13.42
CA PRO A 508 -40.08 -24.01 -11.97
C PRO A 508 -38.87 -24.12 -10.96
N GLN A 509 -39.14 -24.31 -9.65
CA GLN A 509 -38.21 -24.17 -8.49
C GLN A 509 -37.75 -25.48 -7.77
N ARG A 510 -36.78 -25.38 -6.82
CA ARG A 510 -36.42 -26.38 -5.78
C ARG A 510 -36.24 -25.75 -4.37
N LYS A 511 -36.16 -26.58 -3.31
CA LYS A 511 -36.17 -26.20 -1.88
C LYS A 511 -34.77 -26.15 -1.23
N PRO A 512 -34.56 -25.38 -0.14
CA PRO A 512 -33.29 -25.31 0.59
C PRO A 512 -33.04 -26.51 1.53
N VAL A 513 -31.79 -26.64 1.96
CA VAL A 513 -31.27 -27.58 2.98
C VAL A 513 -30.65 -26.75 4.11
N THR A 514 -30.74 -27.22 5.35
CA THR A 514 -30.13 -26.58 6.53
C THR A 514 -28.71 -27.11 6.77
N SER A 515 -27.74 -26.22 6.98
CA SER A 515 -26.39 -26.61 7.42
C SER A 515 -26.36 -27.28 8.80
N ASP A 516 -25.48 -28.27 8.94
CA ASP A 516 -25.05 -28.86 10.21
C ASP A 516 -23.74 -28.19 10.65
N LEU A 517 -23.46 -28.12 11.96
CA LEU A 517 -22.17 -27.62 12.45
C LEU A 517 -21.02 -28.52 11.98
N ASP A 518 -21.27 -29.83 11.90
CA ASP A 518 -20.29 -30.78 11.37
C ASP A 518 -19.92 -30.45 9.92
N SER A 519 -20.82 -29.82 9.15
CA SER A 519 -20.52 -29.33 7.79
C SER A 519 -19.57 -28.12 7.81
N VAL A 520 -19.74 -27.19 8.76
CA VAL A 520 -18.88 -25.99 8.88
C VAL A 520 -17.46 -26.40 9.30
N LEU A 521 -17.34 -27.24 10.33
CA LEU A 521 -16.05 -27.74 10.81
C LEU A 521 -15.36 -28.66 9.79
N LEU A 522 -16.12 -29.40 8.99
CA LEU A 522 -15.60 -30.18 7.85
C LEU A 522 -15.13 -29.26 6.70
N GLN A 523 -15.83 -28.15 6.43
CA GLN A 523 -15.45 -27.20 5.39
C GLN A 523 -14.14 -26.46 5.73
N THR A 524 -13.96 -25.98 6.96
CA THR A 524 -12.65 -25.53 7.51
C THR A 524 -11.53 -26.53 7.19
N ARG A 525 -11.76 -27.82 7.52
CA ARG A 525 -10.78 -28.89 7.30
C ARG A 525 -10.54 -29.19 5.82
N ASN A 526 -11.47 -28.84 4.92
CA ASN A 526 -11.43 -29.15 3.49
C ASN A 526 -11.10 -27.95 2.57
N LEU A 527 -10.92 -26.73 3.10
CA LEU A 527 -10.45 -25.57 2.31
C LEU A 527 -9.19 -25.91 1.50
N THR A 528 -9.15 -25.56 0.21
CA THR A 528 -8.00 -25.80 -0.68
C THR A 528 -6.77 -25.00 -0.24
N VAL A 529 -6.95 -23.70 0.00
CA VAL A 529 -5.96 -22.84 0.64
C VAL A 529 -6.26 -22.80 2.14
N LYS A 530 -5.29 -23.16 2.97
CA LYS A 530 -5.45 -23.08 4.43
C LYS A 530 -5.28 -21.64 4.92
N PRO A 531 -6.00 -21.23 5.98
CA PRO A 531 -5.62 -20.05 6.75
C PRO A 531 -4.14 -20.13 7.15
N PRO A 532 -3.38 -19.02 7.09
CA PRO A 532 -1.94 -19.00 7.38
C PRO A 532 -1.62 -19.27 8.86
N ILE A 533 -2.59 -19.06 9.74
CA ILE A 533 -2.52 -19.27 11.19
C ILE A 533 -3.72 -20.11 11.65
N THR A 534 -3.60 -20.72 12.82
CA THR A 534 -4.65 -21.55 13.42
C THR A 534 -5.13 -21.04 14.79
N THR A 535 -4.50 -20.01 15.36
CA THR A 535 -4.78 -19.47 16.70
C THR A 535 -6.20 -18.89 16.82
N ASN A 536 -6.66 -18.22 15.78
CA ASN A 536 -7.98 -17.62 15.64
C ASN A 536 -9.05 -18.59 15.08
N SER A 537 -8.73 -19.85 14.81
CA SER A 537 -9.65 -20.76 14.12
C SER A 537 -10.87 -21.12 14.97
N ILE A 538 -12.03 -21.23 14.32
CA ILE A 538 -13.30 -21.61 14.96
C ILE A 538 -13.24 -22.96 15.69
N ALA A 539 -12.31 -23.84 15.30
CA ALA A 539 -12.08 -25.14 15.94
C ALA A 539 -11.49 -25.05 17.36
N ASN A 540 -11.00 -23.88 17.79
CA ASN A 540 -10.43 -23.66 19.13
C ASN A 540 -11.46 -23.20 20.17
N PHE A 541 -12.69 -22.89 19.76
CA PHE A 541 -13.73 -22.30 20.61
C PHE A 541 -14.89 -23.26 20.86
N ASP A 542 -15.80 -22.89 21.77
CA ASP A 542 -17.00 -23.67 22.08
C ASP A 542 -17.86 -23.89 20.83
N SER A 543 -18.12 -25.16 20.51
CA SER A 543 -18.83 -25.59 19.30
C SER A 543 -20.27 -25.09 19.25
N ASP A 544 -20.94 -25.04 20.39
CA ASP A 544 -22.31 -24.55 20.53
C ASP A 544 -22.41 -23.03 20.40
N THR A 545 -21.35 -22.29 20.70
CA THR A 545 -21.23 -20.84 20.50
C THR A 545 -20.87 -20.55 19.04
N ILE A 546 -19.91 -21.26 18.46
CA ILE A 546 -19.54 -21.15 17.04
C ILE A 546 -20.73 -21.45 16.11
N ARG A 547 -21.58 -22.45 16.45
CA ARG A 547 -22.83 -22.69 15.70
C ARG A 547 -23.73 -21.46 15.69
N LYS A 548 -23.97 -20.86 16.87
CA LYS A 548 -24.82 -19.66 17.02
C LYS A 548 -24.22 -18.44 16.32
N ASP A 549 -22.90 -18.31 16.29
CA ASP A 549 -22.22 -17.22 15.60
C ASP A 549 -22.33 -17.38 14.08
N ALA A 550 -22.06 -18.57 13.53
CA ALA A 550 -22.29 -18.88 12.11
C ALA A 550 -23.77 -18.72 11.70
N GLU A 551 -24.70 -19.10 12.57
CA GLU A 551 -26.14 -18.88 12.41
C GLU A 551 -26.49 -17.38 12.35
N ARG A 552 -25.84 -16.53 13.15
CA ARG A 552 -26.10 -15.08 13.27
C ARG A 552 -25.24 -14.18 12.37
N THR A 553 -24.26 -14.72 11.65
CA THR A 553 -23.62 -14.03 10.51
C THR A 553 -24.64 -13.83 9.39
N ARG A 554 -24.61 -12.66 8.75
CA ARG A 554 -25.55 -12.25 7.70
C ARG A 554 -24.92 -11.24 6.74
N VAL A 555 -25.43 -11.21 5.51
CA VAL A 555 -25.19 -10.10 4.58
C VAL A 555 -26.08 -8.92 5.00
N VAL A 556 -25.57 -7.70 4.94
CA VAL A 556 -26.28 -6.48 5.31
C VAL A 556 -26.25 -5.50 4.14
N VAL A 557 -27.42 -5.02 3.72
CA VAL A 557 -27.57 -4.10 2.58
C VAL A 557 -28.54 -2.95 2.91
N HIS A 558 -28.30 -1.78 2.31
CA HIS A 558 -29.24 -0.66 2.39
C HIS A 558 -30.55 -0.97 1.65
N SER A 559 -31.70 -0.55 2.20
CA SER A 559 -33.03 -0.59 1.58
C SER A 559 -33.13 -0.18 0.09
N ARG A 560 -32.25 0.71 -0.39
CA ARG A 560 -32.19 1.11 -1.82
C ARG A 560 -31.52 0.06 -2.73
N PHE A 561 -30.72 -0.84 -2.17
CA PHE A 561 -29.80 -1.70 -2.92
C PHE A 561 -30.47 -2.77 -3.79
N PRO A 562 -31.59 -3.41 -3.38
CA PRO A 562 -32.36 -4.28 -4.28
C PRO A 562 -32.79 -3.58 -5.58
N ALA A 563 -33.15 -2.30 -5.53
CA ALA A 563 -33.55 -1.54 -6.71
C ALA A 563 -32.35 -1.19 -7.63
N LEU A 564 -31.16 -0.97 -7.06
CA LEU A 564 -29.91 -0.83 -7.83
C LEU A 564 -29.59 -2.13 -8.58
N ILE A 565 -29.70 -3.28 -7.90
CA ILE A 565 -29.43 -4.57 -8.55
C ILE A 565 -30.48 -4.88 -9.63
N GLU A 566 -31.77 -4.65 -9.41
CA GLU A 566 -32.76 -4.85 -10.49
C GLU A 566 -32.51 -3.93 -11.69
N ALA A 567 -32.03 -2.68 -11.47
CA ALA A 567 -31.60 -1.82 -12.56
C ALA A 567 -30.36 -2.36 -13.30
N PHE A 568 -29.35 -2.85 -12.56
CA PHE A 568 -28.16 -3.51 -13.12
C PHE A 568 -28.52 -4.76 -13.93
N LEU A 569 -29.26 -5.71 -13.36
CA LEU A 569 -29.64 -6.96 -14.02
C LEU A 569 -30.44 -6.70 -15.30
N ASN A 570 -31.36 -5.73 -15.29
CA ASN A 570 -32.12 -5.36 -16.49
C ASN A 570 -31.23 -4.70 -17.55
N HIS A 571 -30.29 -3.82 -17.15
CA HIS A 571 -29.31 -3.27 -18.07
C HIS A 571 -28.41 -4.36 -18.70
N LYS A 572 -27.92 -5.31 -17.90
CA LYS A 572 -27.08 -6.43 -18.39
C LYS A 572 -27.86 -7.39 -19.30
N ARG A 573 -29.13 -7.69 -19.00
CA ARG A 573 -30.03 -8.47 -19.88
C ARG A 573 -30.23 -7.83 -21.25
N GLU A 574 -30.34 -6.50 -21.32
CA GLU A 574 -30.59 -5.80 -22.58
C GLU A 574 -29.30 -5.49 -23.35
N GLN A 575 -28.30 -4.91 -22.69
CA GLN A 575 -27.12 -4.31 -23.31
C GLN A 575 -25.81 -5.04 -23.02
N GLY A 576 -25.78 -5.97 -22.07
CA GLY A 576 -24.57 -6.71 -21.68
C GLY A 576 -24.02 -7.65 -22.77
N SER A 577 -22.84 -8.22 -22.49
CA SER A 577 -22.16 -9.15 -23.39
C SER A 577 -22.92 -10.46 -23.62
N ALA A 578 -22.41 -11.31 -24.53
CA ALA A 578 -22.91 -12.67 -24.69
C ALA A 578 -22.81 -13.50 -23.38
N PHE A 579 -21.77 -13.28 -22.57
CA PHE A 579 -21.56 -13.99 -21.29
C PHE A 579 -22.53 -13.50 -20.22
N GLU A 580 -22.72 -12.18 -20.09
CA GLU A 580 -23.64 -11.57 -19.14
C GLU A 580 -25.09 -11.97 -19.41
N LYS A 581 -25.49 -12.00 -20.69
CA LYS A 581 -26.84 -12.42 -21.09
C LYS A 581 -27.10 -13.91 -20.88
N ALA A 582 -26.06 -14.75 -20.90
CA ALA A 582 -26.17 -16.16 -20.54
C ALA A 582 -26.34 -16.36 -19.02
N LEU A 583 -25.63 -15.58 -18.20
CA LEU A 583 -25.69 -15.65 -16.73
C LEU A 583 -26.98 -15.05 -16.16
N TYR A 584 -27.29 -13.80 -16.49
CA TYR A 584 -28.37 -13.00 -15.87
C TYR A 584 -29.75 -13.32 -16.44
N THR A 585 -30.09 -14.61 -16.51
CA THR A 585 -31.40 -15.11 -16.96
C THR A 585 -32.58 -14.41 -16.25
N VAL A 586 -33.77 -14.46 -16.85
CA VAL A 586 -34.99 -13.84 -16.27
C VAL A 586 -35.35 -14.41 -14.88
N SER A 587 -34.89 -15.63 -14.57
CA SER A 587 -35.01 -16.27 -13.26
C SER A 587 -33.98 -15.82 -12.21
N PHE A 588 -32.89 -15.16 -12.62
CA PHE A 588 -31.84 -14.69 -11.72
C PHE A 588 -32.32 -13.44 -10.97
N THR A 589 -32.46 -13.52 -9.64
CA THR A 589 -33.03 -12.42 -8.83
C THR A 589 -31.94 -11.57 -8.20
N TRP A 590 -32.32 -10.40 -7.66
CA TRP A 590 -31.38 -9.59 -6.88
C TRP A 590 -30.77 -10.31 -5.66
N ARG A 591 -31.40 -11.37 -5.13
CA ARG A 591 -30.82 -12.16 -4.03
C ARG A 591 -29.76 -13.13 -4.51
N ASP A 592 -29.93 -13.70 -5.70
CA ASP A 592 -28.92 -14.56 -6.32
C ASP A 592 -27.67 -13.74 -6.66
N GLU A 593 -27.86 -12.48 -7.07
CA GLU A 593 -26.79 -11.49 -7.21
C GLU A 593 -26.10 -11.18 -5.88
N VAL A 594 -26.84 -10.87 -4.80
CA VAL A 594 -26.23 -10.60 -3.48
C VAL A 594 -25.41 -11.79 -2.96
N ALA A 595 -25.85 -13.03 -3.21
CA ALA A 595 -25.06 -14.21 -2.88
C ALA A 595 -23.80 -14.32 -3.76
N ARG A 596 -23.95 -14.16 -5.08
CA ARG A 596 -22.86 -14.17 -6.06
C ARG A 596 -21.76 -13.13 -5.75
N LEU A 597 -22.14 -11.91 -5.35
CA LEU A 597 -21.24 -10.81 -4.96
C LEU A 597 -20.32 -11.14 -3.77
N LEU A 598 -20.55 -12.26 -3.08
CA LEU A 598 -19.69 -12.80 -2.03
C LEU A 598 -19.06 -14.14 -2.44
N GLU A 599 -19.87 -15.07 -2.96
CA GLU A 599 -19.45 -16.44 -3.29
C GLU A 599 -18.41 -16.50 -4.43
N LYS A 600 -18.45 -15.55 -5.37
CA LYS A 600 -17.59 -15.56 -6.58
C LYS A 600 -16.36 -14.66 -6.49
N ARG A 601 -16.03 -14.14 -5.31
CA ARG A 601 -14.77 -13.41 -5.07
C ARG A 601 -13.53 -14.34 -5.06
N PRO A 602 -12.33 -13.87 -5.45
CA PRO A 602 -11.05 -14.49 -5.11
C PRO A 602 -10.74 -14.36 -3.60
N LEU A 603 -9.66 -15.02 -3.15
CA LEU A 603 -9.18 -14.90 -1.77
C LEU A 603 -8.55 -13.53 -1.51
N VAL A 604 -7.74 -13.07 -2.48
CA VAL A 604 -6.98 -11.83 -2.43
C VAL A 604 -7.31 -10.99 -3.67
N PHE A 605 -7.50 -9.69 -3.48
CA PHE A 605 -7.63 -8.68 -4.53
C PHE A 605 -7.10 -7.34 -4.00
N MET A 606 -5.98 -6.85 -4.56
CA MET A 606 -5.32 -5.61 -4.10
C MET A 606 -4.44 -4.95 -5.17
N GLY A 607 -4.12 -3.67 -5.00
CA GLY A 607 -3.20 -2.94 -5.88
C GLY A 607 -3.85 -2.42 -7.17
N SER A 608 -3.25 -1.39 -7.77
CA SER A 608 -3.64 -0.85 -9.08
C SER A 608 -3.46 -1.85 -10.25
N SER A 609 -2.70 -2.92 -10.02
CA SER A 609 -2.51 -4.05 -10.93
C SER A 609 -3.54 -5.18 -10.77
N ASP A 610 -4.50 -5.03 -9.84
CA ASP A 610 -5.51 -6.03 -9.46
C ASP A 610 -4.88 -7.40 -9.12
N TYR A 611 -3.80 -7.39 -8.34
CA TYR A 611 -3.10 -8.59 -7.90
C TYR A 611 -4.07 -9.54 -7.20
N THR A 612 -4.14 -10.77 -7.70
CA THR A 612 -5.18 -11.73 -7.37
C THR A 612 -4.60 -13.09 -6.96
N VAL A 613 -5.13 -13.65 -5.86
CA VAL A 613 -4.99 -15.07 -5.50
C VAL A 613 -6.36 -15.73 -5.51
N LEU A 614 -6.53 -16.74 -6.36
CA LEU A 614 -7.79 -17.44 -6.59
C LEU A 614 -8.16 -18.38 -5.43
N ARG A 615 -9.41 -18.89 -5.45
CA ARG A 615 -9.94 -19.83 -4.44
C ARG A 615 -9.21 -21.18 -4.36
N ASP A 616 -8.39 -21.51 -5.36
CA ASP A 616 -7.52 -22.69 -5.39
C ASP A 616 -6.06 -22.39 -4.98
N GLY A 617 -5.71 -21.13 -4.71
CA GLY A 617 -4.36 -20.68 -4.37
C GLY A 617 -3.47 -20.33 -5.56
N SER A 618 -3.95 -20.51 -6.79
CA SER A 618 -3.26 -20.04 -7.99
C SER A 618 -3.35 -18.50 -8.13
N ARG A 619 -2.53 -17.94 -9.02
CA ARG A 619 -2.47 -16.50 -9.32
C ARG A 619 -2.80 -16.28 -10.79
N ILE A 620 -3.45 -15.17 -11.12
CA ILE A 620 -3.69 -14.80 -12.52
C ILE A 620 -2.33 -14.46 -13.17
N PRO A 621 -1.97 -15.09 -14.30
CA PRO A 621 -0.68 -14.85 -14.96
C PRO A 621 -0.67 -13.53 -15.74
N GLY A 622 0.48 -12.86 -15.78
CA GLY A 622 0.64 -11.57 -16.46
C GLY A 622 -0.14 -10.43 -15.79
N TYR A 623 -0.61 -9.46 -16.59
CA TYR A 623 -1.36 -8.31 -16.10
C TYR A 623 -2.77 -8.72 -15.67
N SER A 624 -2.96 -8.90 -14.35
CA SER A 624 -4.25 -9.31 -13.77
C SER A 624 -5.34 -8.28 -14.04
N CYS A 625 -5.00 -6.99 -13.95
CA CYS A 625 -5.89 -5.85 -14.21
C CYS A 625 -6.53 -5.82 -15.61
N GLU A 626 -5.83 -6.27 -16.66
CA GLU A 626 -6.43 -6.42 -17.98
C GLU A 626 -7.45 -7.56 -18.03
N GLN A 627 -7.16 -8.69 -17.39
CA GLN A 627 -8.05 -9.84 -17.40
C GLN A 627 -9.33 -9.56 -16.59
N TRP A 628 -9.23 -8.79 -15.50
CA TRP A 628 -10.40 -8.22 -14.83
C TRP A 628 -11.12 -7.17 -15.69
N ASP A 629 -10.39 -6.32 -16.43
CA ASP A 629 -10.99 -5.34 -17.34
C ASP A 629 -11.83 -5.98 -18.45
N ARG A 630 -11.41 -7.16 -18.94
CA ARG A 630 -12.10 -7.99 -19.94
C ARG A 630 -13.13 -8.95 -19.34
N ASN A 631 -13.15 -9.19 -18.02
CA ASN A 631 -14.04 -10.20 -17.43
C ASN A 631 -15.51 -9.76 -17.51
N GLY A 632 -16.37 -10.59 -18.11
CA GLY A 632 -17.75 -10.24 -18.44
C GLY A 632 -17.95 -9.42 -19.71
N THR A 633 -16.92 -8.91 -20.38
CA THR A 633 -17.08 -8.24 -21.69
C THR A 633 -17.06 -9.25 -22.84
N ASP A 634 -17.38 -8.85 -24.07
CA ASP A 634 -17.24 -9.73 -25.24
C ASP A 634 -15.76 -10.13 -25.49
N GLU A 635 -14.78 -9.43 -24.90
CA GLU A 635 -13.34 -9.74 -24.95
C GLU A 635 -12.89 -10.78 -23.91
N GLN A 636 -13.77 -11.25 -23.02
CA GLN A 636 -13.43 -12.29 -22.02
C GLN A 636 -12.81 -13.55 -22.63
N HIS A 637 -13.07 -13.84 -23.92
CA HIS A 637 -12.43 -14.93 -24.66
C HIS A 637 -10.89 -14.84 -24.75
N GLN A 638 -10.30 -13.68 -24.43
CA GLN A 638 -8.85 -13.46 -24.35
C GLN A 638 -8.28 -13.74 -22.95
N ASN A 639 -9.12 -13.94 -21.93
CA ASN A 639 -8.67 -14.24 -20.58
C ASN A 639 -8.14 -15.67 -20.48
N GLN A 640 -7.05 -15.84 -19.74
CA GLN A 640 -6.44 -17.13 -19.44
C GLN A 640 -7.09 -17.81 -18.23
N VAL A 641 -7.64 -17.01 -17.30
CA VAL A 641 -8.05 -17.47 -15.97
C VAL A 641 -9.44 -16.97 -15.52
N PRO A 642 -9.70 -15.66 -15.32
CA PRO A 642 -11.01 -15.22 -14.83
C PRO A 642 -12.07 -15.28 -15.94
N THR A 643 -13.18 -15.95 -15.64
CA THR A 643 -14.42 -15.97 -16.43
C THR A 643 -15.58 -15.46 -15.58
N LEU A 644 -16.61 -14.88 -16.20
CA LEU A 644 -17.79 -14.39 -15.49
C LEU A 644 -18.51 -15.48 -14.68
N GLU A 645 -18.45 -16.74 -15.12
CA GLU A 645 -19.07 -17.86 -14.41
C GLU A 645 -18.43 -18.12 -13.04
N GLU A 646 -17.10 -17.96 -12.91
CA GLU A 646 -16.38 -18.18 -11.65
C GLU A 646 -15.97 -16.90 -10.91
N TYR A 647 -15.92 -15.74 -11.56
CA TYR A 647 -15.46 -14.50 -10.95
C TYR A 647 -16.29 -13.29 -11.39
N LEU A 648 -16.28 -12.23 -10.58
CA LEU A 648 -17.06 -11.01 -10.81
C LEU A 648 -16.55 -10.21 -12.02
N SER A 649 -17.44 -9.55 -12.76
CA SER A 649 -17.08 -8.45 -13.67
C SER A 649 -16.79 -7.16 -12.89
N TYR A 650 -16.12 -6.20 -13.50
CA TYR A 650 -15.77 -4.94 -12.82
C TYR A 650 -16.98 -4.13 -12.33
N ASP A 651 -18.12 -4.24 -13.00
CA ASP A 651 -19.36 -3.58 -12.58
C ASP A 651 -19.97 -4.25 -11.35
N GLU A 652 -19.84 -5.57 -11.22
CA GLU A 652 -20.23 -6.31 -10.02
C GLU A 652 -19.31 -5.98 -8.83
N ILE A 653 -18.00 -5.79 -9.05
CA ILE A 653 -17.09 -5.38 -7.97
C ILE A 653 -17.55 -4.04 -7.36
N MET A 654 -18.07 -3.12 -8.17
CA MET A 654 -18.66 -1.87 -7.67
C MET A 654 -19.90 -2.12 -6.79
N LEU A 655 -20.79 -3.05 -7.18
CA LEU A 655 -21.92 -3.49 -6.33
C LEU A 655 -21.43 -4.17 -5.04
N GLY A 656 -20.39 -5.01 -5.14
CA GLY A 656 -19.72 -5.67 -4.02
C GLY A 656 -19.06 -4.71 -3.02
N SER A 657 -18.81 -3.46 -3.41
CA SER A 657 -18.36 -2.38 -2.51
C SER A 657 -19.49 -1.71 -1.71
N LEU A 658 -20.76 -2.03 -1.99
CA LEU A 658 -21.94 -1.40 -1.38
C LEU A 658 -22.73 -2.33 -0.45
N ILE A 659 -22.20 -3.54 -0.22
CA ILE A 659 -22.71 -4.53 0.73
C ILE A 659 -21.77 -4.69 1.93
N SER A 660 -22.27 -5.27 3.00
CA SER A 660 -21.52 -5.60 4.21
C SER A 660 -21.79 -7.02 4.67
N VAL A 661 -20.87 -7.60 5.45
CA VAL A 661 -21.12 -8.84 6.20
C VAL A 661 -20.91 -8.56 7.68
N SER A 662 -21.93 -8.88 8.48
CA SER A 662 -21.89 -8.74 9.94
C SER A 662 -22.11 -10.09 10.62
N GLY A 663 -21.31 -10.37 11.64
CA GLY A 663 -21.45 -11.53 12.51
C GLY A 663 -20.93 -11.26 13.92
N PRO A 664 -21.37 -12.03 14.93
CA PRO A 664 -20.65 -12.10 16.19
C PRO A 664 -19.32 -12.84 15.98
N SER A 665 -18.29 -12.51 16.76
CA SER A 665 -16.97 -13.11 16.61
C SER A 665 -16.25 -13.22 17.95
N HIS A 666 -15.45 -14.26 18.10
CA HIS A 666 -14.43 -14.36 19.15
C HIS A 666 -13.21 -13.54 18.76
N PHE A 667 -12.60 -12.85 19.74
CA PHE A 667 -11.32 -12.18 19.59
C PHE A 667 -10.24 -12.95 20.36
N ILE A 668 -9.00 -12.95 19.86
CA ILE A 668 -7.85 -13.58 20.54
C ILE A 668 -6.82 -12.57 21.07
N ASN A 669 -6.91 -11.31 20.66
CA ASN A 669 -6.05 -10.20 21.09
C ASN A 669 -6.78 -8.87 20.92
N ASP A 670 -6.08 -7.75 21.15
CA ASP A 670 -6.65 -6.40 21.12
C ASP A 670 -6.93 -5.83 19.72
N GLY A 671 -6.53 -6.54 18.65
CA GLY A 671 -6.72 -6.12 17.26
C GLY A 671 -5.71 -5.13 16.70
N GLY A 672 -4.58 -4.88 17.38
CA GLY A 672 -3.54 -3.99 16.87
C GLY A 672 -3.05 -4.34 15.46
N ARG A 673 -2.64 -3.33 14.67
CA ARG A 673 -2.24 -3.50 13.26
C ARG A 673 -1.17 -4.58 13.03
N TYR A 674 -0.29 -4.79 13.99
CA TYR A 674 0.80 -5.76 13.95
C TYR A 674 0.55 -7.00 14.83
N ASN A 675 -0.71 -7.34 15.13
CA ASN A 675 -1.03 -8.45 16.05
C ASN A 675 -0.67 -9.84 15.50
N CYS A 676 -0.54 -10.01 14.19
CA CYS A 676 -0.04 -11.21 13.51
C CYS A 676 -0.68 -12.57 13.90
N GLY A 677 -1.82 -12.56 14.60
CA GLY A 677 -2.48 -13.76 15.10
C GLY A 677 -1.95 -14.26 16.45
N GLU A 678 -1.11 -13.48 17.12
CA GLU A 678 -0.58 -13.80 18.44
C GLU A 678 -1.69 -13.63 19.50
N PRO A 679 -1.95 -14.63 20.36
CA PRO A 679 -2.91 -14.49 21.45
C PRO A 679 -2.45 -13.46 22.49
N GLY A 680 -3.36 -12.57 22.90
CA GLY A 680 -3.11 -11.56 23.93
C GLY A 680 -3.33 -12.08 25.35
N GLU A 681 -2.82 -11.33 26.34
CA GLU A 681 -3.00 -11.65 27.76
C GLU A 681 -4.48 -11.53 28.18
N PRO A 682 -5.10 -12.54 28.81
CA PRO A 682 -6.51 -12.52 29.19
C PRO A 682 -6.89 -11.30 30.03
N GLY A 683 -7.91 -10.56 29.57
CA GLY A 683 -8.39 -9.34 30.21
C GLY A 683 -7.75 -8.04 29.72
N THR A 684 -6.71 -8.09 28.87
CA THR A 684 -6.18 -6.89 28.17
C THR A 684 -7.02 -6.49 26.95
N PHE A 685 -7.90 -7.39 26.50
CA PHE A 685 -8.81 -7.22 25.36
C PHE A 685 -10.24 -7.70 25.72
N GLU A 686 -11.24 -7.30 24.93
CA GLU A 686 -12.58 -7.88 24.97
C GLU A 686 -12.60 -9.27 24.30
N PRO A 687 -13.14 -10.33 24.92
CA PRO A 687 -13.08 -11.67 24.35
C PRO A 687 -14.04 -11.90 23.17
N ARG A 688 -15.04 -11.02 23.02
CA ARG A 688 -16.10 -11.12 22.00
C ARG A 688 -16.63 -9.74 21.61
N GLY A 689 -17.18 -9.66 20.41
CA GLY A 689 -17.97 -8.53 19.93
C GLY A 689 -18.71 -8.88 18.64
N TYR A 690 -19.17 -7.87 17.92
CA TYR A 690 -19.64 -8.01 16.54
C TYR A 690 -18.64 -7.34 15.59
N ILE A 691 -18.35 -7.98 14.45
CA ILE A 691 -17.55 -7.37 13.38
C ILE A 691 -18.46 -7.11 12.17
N VAL A 692 -18.25 -5.96 11.51
CA VAL A 692 -18.98 -5.49 10.34
C VAL A 692 -17.95 -5.12 9.25
N GLY A 693 -17.84 -5.94 8.20
CA GLY A 693 -16.91 -5.70 7.10
C GLY A 693 -17.46 -4.69 6.10
N LEU A 694 -16.71 -3.63 5.81
CA LEU A 694 -17.22 -2.46 5.06
C LEU A 694 -16.19 -1.94 4.05
N VAL A 695 -16.66 -1.66 2.84
CA VAL A 695 -15.82 -1.19 1.74
C VAL A 695 -15.92 0.34 1.59
N GLY A 696 -14.78 1.01 1.66
CA GLY A 696 -14.65 2.45 1.41
C GLY A 696 -14.70 2.80 -0.07
N ALA A 697 -14.60 4.09 -0.40
CA ALA A 697 -14.42 4.51 -1.79
C ALA A 697 -13.03 4.07 -2.29
N LYS A 698 -12.96 3.54 -3.53
CA LYS A 698 -11.72 3.02 -4.15
C LYS A 698 -11.38 3.81 -5.42
N PHE A 699 -10.33 4.62 -5.36
CA PHE A 699 -9.81 5.45 -6.47
C PHE A 699 -8.52 4.90 -7.10
N GLU A 700 -8.13 3.67 -6.75
CA GLU A 700 -6.85 3.03 -7.09
C GLU A 700 -6.65 2.73 -8.59
N ARG A 701 -7.72 2.73 -9.39
CA ARG A 701 -7.66 2.58 -10.86
C ARG A 701 -8.57 3.59 -11.57
N LYS A 702 -8.01 4.32 -12.53
CA LYS A 702 -8.72 5.31 -13.35
C LYS A 702 -9.87 4.68 -14.14
N ASP A 703 -11.04 5.33 -14.13
CA ASP A 703 -12.28 4.92 -14.79
C ASP A 703 -12.75 3.50 -14.42
N ARG A 704 -12.54 3.13 -13.15
CA ARG A 704 -13.16 1.99 -12.47
C ARG A 704 -13.65 2.42 -11.08
N MET A 705 -14.49 1.59 -10.45
CA MET A 705 -14.98 1.80 -9.08
C MET A 705 -15.54 3.22 -8.86
N ASP A 706 -15.15 3.89 -7.77
CA ASP A 706 -15.63 5.24 -7.43
C ASP A 706 -15.04 6.33 -8.34
N ASP A 707 -13.87 6.11 -8.95
CA ASP A 707 -13.25 7.07 -9.87
C ASP A 707 -14.17 7.36 -11.06
N ALA A 708 -14.69 6.31 -11.70
CA ALA A 708 -15.67 6.38 -12.80
C ALA A 708 -16.98 7.15 -12.46
N LEU A 709 -17.25 7.34 -11.16
CA LEU A 709 -18.43 8.04 -10.64
C LEU A 709 -18.10 9.44 -10.11
N MET A 710 -16.87 9.72 -9.67
CA MET A 710 -16.51 10.95 -8.93
C MET A 710 -15.46 11.85 -9.60
N THR A 711 -14.61 11.34 -10.51
CA THR A 711 -13.64 12.16 -11.27
C THR A 711 -14.08 12.32 -12.75
N PRO A 712 -13.50 13.25 -13.55
CA PRO A 712 -14.00 13.58 -14.89
C PRO A 712 -14.13 12.38 -15.83
N SER A 713 -15.28 12.25 -16.48
CA SER A 713 -15.57 11.15 -17.42
C SER A 713 -14.54 11.06 -18.57
N ARG A 714 -13.98 9.87 -18.80
CA ARG A 714 -13.14 9.60 -19.99
C ARG A 714 -13.94 9.72 -21.29
N THR A 715 -13.26 9.99 -22.41
CA THR A 715 -13.84 10.06 -23.75
C THR A 715 -14.59 8.78 -24.16
N GLN A 716 -14.12 7.63 -23.67
CA GLN A 716 -14.81 6.33 -23.75
C GLN A 716 -14.83 5.73 -22.33
N PRO A 717 -15.90 5.91 -21.55
CA PRO A 717 -16.01 5.39 -20.19
C PRO A 717 -16.17 3.85 -20.20
N LYS A 718 -15.38 3.16 -19.39
CA LYS A 718 -15.44 1.71 -19.18
C LYS A 718 -16.75 1.24 -18.54
N MET A 719 -17.39 2.08 -17.72
CA MET A 719 -18.73 1.80 -17.17
C MET A 719 -19.81 2.48 -18.01
N HIS A 720 -20.75 1.69 -18.53
CA HIS A 720 -21.79 2.15 -19.45
C HIS A 720 -22.68 3.27 -18.83
N PRO A 721 -23.03 4.35 -19.55
CA PRO A 721 -23.73 5.50 -18.98
C PRO A 721 -25.07 5.21 -18.29
N GLN A 722 -25.84 4.21 -18.76
CA GLN A 722 -27.08 3.78 -18.09
C GLN A 722 -26.81 3.21 -16.70
N LEU A 723 -25.71 2.47 -16.53
CA LEU A 723 -25.33 1.89 -15.24
C LEU A 723 -24.76 2.94 -14.29
N ARG A 724 -23.92 3.88 -14.79
CA ARG A 724 -23.50 5.05 -14.01
C ARG A 724 -24.70 5.84 -13.49
N LYS A 725 -25.73 6.05 -14.31
CA LYS A 725 -27.00 6.65 -13.87
C LYS A 725 -27.70 5.84 -12.77
N ALA A 726 -27.71 4.51 -12.83
CA ALA A 726 -28.32 3.68 -11.78
C ALA A 726 -27.59 3.85 -10.42
N PHE A 727 -26.26 4.00 -10.42
CA PHE A 727 -25.50 4.36 -9.21
C PHE A 727 -25.84 5.77 -8.71
N TYR A 728 -25.95 6.77 -9.60
CA TYR A 728 -26.38 8.14 -9.24
C TYR A 728 -27.79 8.15 -8.61
N ASP A 729 -28.75 7.45 -9.22
CA ASP A 729 -30.12 7.29 -8.71
C ASP A 729 -30.13 6.57 -7.34
N PHE A 730 -29.29 5.55 -7.17
CA PHE A 730 -29.11 4.83 -5.90
C PHE A 730 -28.53 5.73 -4.81
N PHE A 731 -27.46 6.47 -5.07
CA PHE A 731 -26.87 7.41 -4.11
C PHE A 731 -27.81 8.60 -3.81
N ARG A 732 -28.68 8.96 -4.76
CA ARG A 732 -29.48 10.21 -4.80
C ARG A 732 -28.61 11.47 -4.94
N CYS A 733 -27.55 11.37 -5.72
CA CYS A 733 -26.68 12.47 -6.10
C CYS A 733 -26.49 12.45 -7.61
N THR A 734 -26.40 13.61 -8.26
CA THR A 734 -26.09 13.73 -9.69
C THR A 734 -24.70 14.31 -9.81
N LYS A 735 -23.82 13.62 -10.55
CA LYS A 735 -22.43 14.03 -10.77
C LYS A 735 -22.36 15.43 -11.41
N ASP A 736 -21.51 16.29 -10.87
CA ASP A 736 -21.04 17.48 -11.58
C ASP A 736 -19.81 17.11 -12.44
N GLU A 737 -19.95 17.14 -13.76
CA GLU A 737 -18.86 16.84 -14.70
C GLU A 737 -17.88 18.04 -14.87
N ASN A 738 -18.14 19.19 -14.23
CA ASN A 738 -17.27 20.38 -14.28
C ASN A 738 -16.18 20.41 -13.20
N VAL A 739 -16.21 19.49 -12.22
CA VAL A 739 -15.23 19.43 -11.12
C VAL A 739 -14.24 18.27 -11.30
N SER A 740 -13.00 18.45 -10.82
CA SER A 740 -11.98 17.39 -10.83
C SER A 740 -12.26 16.27 -9.82
N PHE A 741 -13.05 16.53 -8.78
CA PHE A 741 -13.51 15.54 -7.81
C PHE A 741 -14.86 15.97 -7.23
N ASP A 742 -15.88 15.14 -7.39
CA ASP A 742 -17.23 15.40 -6.87
C ASP A 742 -17.34 15.01 -5.38
N VAL A 743 -17.20 16.03 -4.52
CA VAL A 743 -17.25 15.92 -3.06
C VAL A 743 -18.62 15.45 -2.56
N GLU A 744 -19.71 15.86 -3.20
CA GLU A 744 -21.06 15.53 -2.76
C GLU A 744 -21.46 14.12 -3.22
N MET A 745 -20.97 13.66 -4.39
CA MET A 745 -21.03 12.26 -4.78
C MET A 745 -20.22 11.36 -3.84
N TYR A 746 -19.01 11.78 -3.44
CA TYR A 746 -18.23 11.07 -2.42
C TYR A 746 -18.98 10.97 -1.08
N LYS A 747 -19.52 12.09 -0.57
CA LYS A 747 -20.32 12.11 0.66
C LYS A 747 -21.57 11.24 0.53
N ALA A 748 -22.23 11.23 -0.62
CA ALA A 748 -23.41 10.40 -0.89
C ALA A 748 -23.10 8.90 -0.97
N ARG A 749 -21.98 8.48 -1.58
CA ARG A 749 -21.51 7.08 -1.56
C ARG A 749 -21.12 6.64 -0.15
N MET A 750 -20.31 7.43 0.55
CA MET A 750 -19.89 7.07 1.92
C MET A 750 -21.05 7.11 2.91
N SER A 751 -22.12 7.85 2.62
CA SER A 751 -23.37 7.78 3.40
C SER A 751 -23.96 6.37 3.40
N ILE A 752 -23.89 5.62 2.30
CA ILE A 752 -24.37 4.23 2.23
C ILE A 752 -23.62 3.35 3.23
N THR A 753 -22.29 3.37 3.17
CA THR A 753 -21.41 2.55 4.02
C THR A 753 -21.57 2.90 5.50
N ALA A 754 -21.65 4.19 5.83
CA ALA A 754 -21.83 4.68 7.19
C ALA A 754 -23.24 4.43 7.76
N GLU A 755 -24.27 4.55 6.94
CA GLU A 755 -25.67 4.25 7.31
C GLU A 755 -25.87 2.77 7.61
N ILE A 756 -25.28 1.88 6.80
CA ILE A 756 -25.27 0.43 7.07
C ILE A 756 -24.60 0.13 8.42
N LEU A 757 -23.44 0.73 8.71
CA LEU A 757 -22.74 0.52 9.99
C LEU A 757 -23.57 0.94 11.20
N LEU A 758 -24.15 2.15 11.16
CA LEU A 758 -24.91 2.71 12.28
C LEU A 758 -26.20 1.92 12.54
N LEU A 759 -26.95 1.58 11.49
CA LEU A 759 -28.21 0.84 11.62
C LEU A 759 -27.99 -0.63 12.02
N GLU A 760 -26.95 -1.30 11.51
CA GLU A 760 -26.59 -2.66 11.94
C GLU A 760 -26.10 -2.65 13.40
N ALA A 761 -25.31 -1.67 13.82
CA ALA A 761 -24.84 -1.58 15.19
C ALA A 761 -25.97 -1.36 16.21
N ASP A 762 -26.96 -0.51 15.87
CA ASP A 762 -28.16 -0.31 16.69
C ASP A 762 -28.96 -1.63 16.84
N LEU A 763 -29.15 -2.35 15.73
CA LEU A 763 -29.81 -3.66 15.70
C LEU A 763 -29.02 -4.73 16.48
N ARG A 764 -27.68 -4.75 16.42
CA ARG A 764 -26.85 -5.68 17.19
C ARG A 764 -26.85 -5.41 18.70
N ALA A 765 -26.98 -4.14 19.12
CA ALA A 765 -27.22 -3.82 20.52
C ALA A 765 -28.62 -4.25 20.98
N GLN A 766 -29.65 -4.07 20.14
CA GLN A 766 -30.99 -4.58 20.42
C GLN A 766 -30.99 -6.12 20.57
N GLU A 767 -30.28 -6.85 19.69
CA GLU A 767 -30.11 -8.31 19.78
C GLU A 767 -29.33 -8.77 21.02
N ALA A 768 -28.45 -7.93 21.58
CA ALA A 768 -27.69 -8.25 22.79
C ALA A 768 -28.53 -8.15 24.09
N GLY A 769 -29.73 -7.57 24.02
CA GLY A 769 -30.70 -7.55 25.11
C GLY A 769 -30.81 -6.20 25.84
N SER A 770 -31.98 -5.97 26.43
CA SER A 770 -32.39 -4.69 27.01
C SER A 770 -31.41 -4.12 28.03
N GLY A 771 -30.96 -2.88 27.81
CA GLY A 771 -30.08 -2.13 28.70
C GLY A 771 -28.65 -1.97 28.17
N HIS A 772 -28.23 -2.80 27.22
CA HIS A 772 -26.96 -2.61 26.51
C HIS A 772 -27.09 -1.54 25.44
N LYS A 773 -25.99 -0.83 25.18
CA LYS A 773 -25.86 0.10 24.05
C LYS A 773 -24.68 -0.26 23.16
N ALA A 774 -24.72 0.06 21.87
CA ALA A 774 -23.60 -0.16 20.98
C ALA A 774 -22.49 0.88 21.24
N ARG A 775 -21.24 0.39 21.34
CA ARG A 775 -20.04 1.16 21.03
C ARG A 775 -19.65 0.86 19.58
N VAL A 776 -19.89 1.81 18.69
CA VAL A 776 -19.56 1.70 17.26
C VAL A 776 -18.12 2.16 17.05
N TYR A 777 -17.22 1.24 16.75
CA TYR A 777 -15.82 1.53 16.47
C TYR A 777 -15.61 1.71 14.97
N VAL A 778 -15.22 2.92 14.55
CA VAL A 778 -15.15 3.37 13.16
C VAL A 778 -13.70 3.58 12.74
N VAL A 779 -13.25 2.78 11.77
CA VAL A 779 -11.93 2.94 11.12
C VAL A 779 -12.02 3.77 9.84
N GLY A 780 -10.88 4.24 9.31
CA GLY A 780 -10.81 5.04 8.08
C GLY A 780 -11.10 4.24 6.80
N LEU A 781 -12.39 4.03 6.49
CA LEU A 781 -12.82 3.28 5.29
C LEU A 781 -12.49 4.06 4.00
N GLY A 782 -11.50 3.58 3.23
CA GLY A 782 -11.02 4.25 2.02
C GLY A 782 -10.14 5.49 2.28
N LEU A 783 -9.61 5.64 3.50
CA LEU A 783 -8.71 6.75 3.90
C LEU A 783 -7.23 6.32 4.00
N GLY A 784 -6.86 5.23 3.31
CA GLY A 784 -5.49 4.73 3.19
C GLY A 784 -4.97 4.90 1.76
N VAL A 785 -4.42 3.83 1.16
CA VAL A 785 -3.93 3.79 -0.24
C VAL A 785 -5.01 4.12 -1.29
N TRP A 786 -6.29 4.16 -0.91
CA TRP A 786 -7.40 4.59 -1.76
C TRP A 786 -7.77 6.07 -1.62
N GLN A 787 -7.08 6.85 -0.79
CA GLN A 787 -7.41 8.27 -0.61
C GLN A 787 -7.01 9.10 -1.85
N HIS A 788 -7.99 9.80 -2.45
CA HIS A 788 -7.77 10.63 -3.64
C HIS A 788 -7.47 12.10 -3.29
N HIS A 789 -8.02 12.63 -2.18
CA HIS A 789 -7.91 14.05 -1.85
C HIS A 789 -7.56 14.28 -0.37
N PRO A 790 -6.68 15.24 0.01
CA PRO A 790 -6.25 15.44 1.39
C PRO A 790 -7.39 15.72 2.39
N LYS A 791 -8.48 16.40 1.96
CA LYS A 791 -9.67 16.64 2.79
C LYS A 791 -10.66 15.46 2.90
N GLN A 792 -10.36 14.30 2.32
CA GLN A 792 -11.30 13.17 2.28
C GLN A 792 -11.72 12.66 3.68
N ALA A 793 -10.83 12.80 4.68
CA ALA A 793 -11.13 12.52 6.09
C ALA A 793 -12.11 13.55 6.73
N GLU A 794 -11.99 14.84 6.38
CA GLU A 794 -12.92 15.90 6.80
C GLU A 794 -14.34 15.59 6.29
N TRP A 795 -14.45 15.24 5.01
CA TRP A 795 -15.72 14.90 4.36
C TRP A 795 -16.33 13.59 4.84
N TYR A 796 -15.49 12.60 5.18
CA TYR A 796 -15.92 11.35 5.80
C TYR A 796 -16.62 11.60 7.15
N ILE A 797 -16.02 12.43 8.02
CA ILE A 797 -16.61 12.77 9.32
C ILE A 797 -17.86 13.65 9.17
N ASP A 798 -17.92 14.57 8.20
CA ASP A 798 -19.14 15.32 7.84
C ASP A 798 -20.32 14.40 7.50
N THR A 799 -20.07 13.31 6.76
CA THR A 799 -21.09 12.30 6.43
C THR A 799 -21.63 11.64 7.69
N PHE A 800 -20.76 11.21 8.62
CA PHE A 800 -21.22 10.67 9.91
C PHE A 800 -21.96 11.71 10.75
N ALA A 801 -21.53 12.98 10.78
CA ALA A 801 -22.22 14.05 11.48
C ALA A 801 -23.65 14.25 10.95
N SER A 802 -23.82 14.16 9.64
CA SER A 802 -25.10 14.29 8.94
C SER A 802 -26.03 13.10 9.22
N LEU A 803 -25.50 11.87 9.26
CA LEU A 803 -26.26 10.67 9.62
C LEU A 803 -26.65 10.65 11.10
N LEU A 804 -25.72 10.94 12.02
CA LEU A 804 -26.01 11.01 13.47
C LEU A 804 -27.00 12.14 13.82
N ALA A 805 -27.08 13.20 13.01
CA ALA A 805 -28.12 14.22 13.16
C ALA A 805 -29.51 13.74 12.68
N THR A 806 -29.59 12.85 11.68
CA THR A 806 -30.84 12.54 10.96
C THR A 806 -31.46 11.18 11.31
N LEU A 807 -30.66 10.13 11.52
CA LEU A 807 -31.13 8.79 11.84
C LEU A 807 -31.71 8.69 13.26
N SER A 808 -32.58 7.70 13.49
CA SER A 808 -33.06 7.30 14.80
C SER A 808 -32.26 6.10 15.30
N LEU A 809 -31.35 6.34 16.25
CA LEU A 809 -30.37 5.35 16.73
C LEU A 809 -30.43 5.22 18.26
N PRO A 810 -31.54 4.68 18.82
CA PRO A 810 -31.80 4.67 20.26
C PRO A 810 -30.83 3.78 21.05
N ASN A 811 -30.33 2.72 20.44
CA ASN A 811 -29.48 1.71 21.06
C ASN A 811 -27.98 2.04 20.92
N ILE A 812 -27.57 3.04 20.14
CA ILE A 812 -26.17 3.51 20.13
C ILE A 812 -25.86 4.34 21.39
N GLY A 813 -24.71 4.11 22.01
CA GLY A 813 -24.17 4.88 23.14
C GLY A 813 -22.99 5.75 22.74
N THR A 814 -21.99 5.13 22.11
CA THR A 814 -20.74 5.77 21.76
C THR A 814 -20.36 5.45 20.31
N VAL A 815 -19.86 6.44 19.57
CA VAL A 815 -19.21 6.28 18.27
C VAL A 815 -17.75 6.71 18.42
N GLU A 816 -16.82 5.77 18.23
CA GLU A 816 -15.39 5.94 18.41
C GLU A 816 -14.67 5.92 17.06
N PHE A 817 -14.22 7.07 16.59
CA PHE A 817 -13.42 7.21 15.36
C PHE A 817 -11.95 6.97 15.68
N ALA A 818 -11.41 5.84 15.26
CA ALA A 818 -10.09 5.37 15.65
C ALA A 818 -9.09 5.42 14.48
N TYR A 819 -7.88 5.92 14.75
CA TYR A 819 -6.80 6.11 13.78
C TYR A 819 -7.13 7.01 12.56
N ILE A 820 -8.24 7.76 12.61
CA ILE A 820 -8.60 8.73 11.56
C ILE A 820 -7.87 10.06 11.83
N SER A 821 -6.72 10.22 11.17
CA SER A 821 -5.92 11.45 11.19
C SER A 821 -6.54 12.58 10.33
N ASN A 822 -5.96 13.78 10.42
CA ASN A 822 -6.23 14.93 9.54
C ASN A 822 -7.68 15.47 9.56
N VAL A 823 -8.45 15.19 10.62
CA VAL A 823 -9.78 15.77 10.86
C VAL A 823 -9.64 17.09 11.63
N PRO A 824 -10.04 18.25 11.07
CA PRO A 824 -9.95 19.54 11.78
C PRO A 824 -10.81 19.57 13.05
N SER A 825 -10.36 20.26 14.10
CA SER A 825 -11.12 20.38 15.36
C SER A 825 -12.53 20.94 15.17
N ILE A 826 -12.73 21.87 14.23
CA ILE A 826 -14.06 22.41 13.89
C ILE A 826 -15.03 21.29 13.44
N THR A 827 -14.52 20.31 12.68
CA THR A 827 -15.27 19.14 12.21
C THR A 827 -15.51 18.15 13.36
N GLN A 828 -14.52 17.93 14.23
CA GLN A 828 -14.66 17.11 15.45
C GLN A 828 -15.72 17.71 16.41
N ASP A 829 -15.70 19.03 16.63
CA ASP A 829 -16.69 19.77 17.41
C ASP A 829 -18.07 19.75 16.76
N HIS A 830 -18.14 19.75 15.43
CA HIS A 830 -19.40 19.66 14.70
C HIS A 830 -20.06 18.28 14.91
N ILE A 831 -19.35 17.18 14.65
CA ILE A 831 -19.92 15.84 14.84
C ILE A 831 -20.29 15.59 16.30
N THR A 832 -19.45 16.00 17.25
CA THR A 832 -19.69 15.81 18.69
C THR A 832 -20.95 16.55 19.15
N ARG A 833 -21.13 17.82 18.74
CA ARG A 833 -22.35 18.60 19.06
C ARG A 833 -23.59 18.11 18.33
N SER A 834 -23.46 17.47 17.16
CA SER A 834 -24.59 16.92 16.42
C SER A 834 -25.05 15.56 17.00
N ALA A 835 -24.12 14.69 17.39
CA ALA A 835 -24.41 13.43 18.06
C ALA A 835 -24.95 13.61 19.50
N ALA A 836 -24.41 14.58 20.25
CA ALA A 836 -24.86 14.86 21.62
C ALA A 836 -26.36 15.23 21.70
N LYS A 837 -26.94 15.84 20.65
CA LYS A 837 -28.39 16.13 20.55
C LYS A 837 -29.26 14.86 20.51
N ARG A 838 -28.69 13.70 20.18
CA ARG A 838 -29.33 12.38 20.21
C ARG A 838 -28.96 11.56 21.45
N GLY A 839 -28.15 12.11 22.37
CA GLY A 839 -27.61 11.36 23.50
C GLY A 839 -26.54 10.34 23.11
N ILE A 840 -25.87 10.55 21.96
CA ILE A 840 -24.76 9.72 21.48
C ILE A 840 -23.44 10.45 21.77
N ARG A 841 -22.51 9.75 22.40
CA ARG A 841 -21.15 10.22 22.66
C ARG A 841 -20.28 9.99 21.42
N VAL A 842 -19.39 10.93 21.12
CA VAL A 842 -18.38 10.80 20.05
C VAL A 842 -16.99 10.88 20.66
N LEU A 843 -16.10 9.99 20.24
CA LEU A 843 -14.70 9.93 20.63
C LEU A 843 -13.81 9.90 19.38
N PHE A 844 -12.64 10.51 19.46
CA PHE A 844 -11.54 10.32 18.51
C PHE A 844 -10.38 9.66 19.26
N SER A 845 -9.87 8.52 18.77
CA SER A 845 -8.91 7.70 19.53
C SER A 845 -7.80 7.07 18.67
N LYS A 846 -6.83 6.49 19.37
CA LYS A 846 -5.82 5.55 18.84
C LYS A 846 -5.83 4.27 19.69
N ARG A 847 -7.02 3.78 20.05
CA ARG A 847 -7.23 2.54 20.80
C ARG A 847 -7.31 1.37 19.82
N ASN A 848 -6.58 0.28 20.04
CA ASN A 848 -6.70 -0.93 19.22
C ASN A 848 -8.15 -1.49 19.29
N PRO A 849 -8.72 -2.05 18.21
CA PRO A 849 -10.16 -2.31 18.06
C PRO A 849 -10.82 -3.02 19.26
N ALA A 850 -10.24 -4.12 19.73
CA ALA A 850 -10.72 -4.95 20.83
C ALA A 850 -9.99 -4.71 22.16
N ALA A 851 -9.10 -3.71 22.28
CA ALA A 851 -8.48 -3.38 23.57
C ALA A 851 -9.54 -3.11 24.65
N LYS A 852 -9.33 -3.66 25.86
CA LYS A 852 -10.34 -3.77 26.92
C LYS A 852 -11.05 -2.44 27.20
N LEU A 853 -12.38 -2.46 27.29
CA LEU A 853 -13.16 -1.27 27.63
C LEU A 853 -13.02 -0.96 29.14
N PRO A 854 -12.95 0.34 29.53
CA PRO A 854 -12.92 0.73 30.93
C PRO A 854 -14.15 0.23 31.68
N THR A 855 -14.02 -0.03 32.99
CA THR A 855 -15.09 -0.62 33.84
C THR A 855 -16.40 0.16 33.81
N GLU A 856 -16.35 1.48 33.65
CA GLU A 856 -17.54 2.35 33.54
C GLU A 856 -18.30 2.16 32.22
N GLU A 857 -17.67 1.52 31.22
CA GLU A 857 -18.15 1.37 29.84
C GLU A 857 -18.47 -0.09 29.48
N THR A 858 -18.30 -1.05 30.41
CA THR A 858 -18.52 -2.49 30.17
C THR A 858 -19.99 -2.89 29.93
N SER A 859 -20.93 -1.95 30.01
CA SER A 859 -22.32 -2.12 29.57
C SER A 859 -22.52 -1.81 28.08
N GLU A 860 -21.51 -1.28 27.39
CA GLU A 860 -21.53 -1.11 25.94
C GLU A 860 -21.10 -2.41 25.23
N VAL A 861 -21.87 -2.80 24.21
CA VAL A 861 -21.59 -3.90 23.30
C VAL A 861 -20.70 -3.40 22.17
N LEU A 862 -19.53 -4.00 22.02
CA LEU A 862 -18.55 -3.59 21.03
C LEU A 862 -18.94 -4.06 19.62
N VAL A 863 -19.14 -3.09 18.71
CA VAL A 863 -19.42 -3.31 17.29
C VAL A 863 -18.28 -2.69 16.48
N LEU A 864 -17.42 -3.54 15.93
CA LEU A 864 -16.22 -3.15 15.19
C LEU A 864 -16.51 -3.06 13.68
N SER A 865 -16.13 -1.94 13.06
CA SER A 865 -15.90 -1.91 11.61
C SER A 865 -14.46 -2.32 11.30
N TYR A 866 -14.26 -3.01 10.17
CA TYR A 866 -12.96 -3.11 9.51
C TYR A 866 -13.10 -2.68 8.05
N ALA A 867 -12.03 -2.08 7.49
CA ALA A 867 -11.94 -1.82 6.06
C ALA A 867 -11.83 -3.16 5.32
N TRP A 868 -12.55 -3.29 4.21
CA TRP A 868 -12.58 -4.49 3.38
C TRP A 868 -12.59 -4.11 1.90
N ASP A 869 -12.28 -5.04 1.00
CA ASP A 869 -12.37 -4.85 -0.46
C ASP A 869 -13.69 -5.42 -1.05
N GLY A 870 -14.16 -4.86 -2.16
CA GLY A 870 -15.36 -5.31 -2.88
C GLY A 870 -15.22 -6.63 -3.64
N ASN A 871 -13.99 -7.11 -3.85
CA ASN A 871 -13.66 -8.35 -4.58
C ASN A 871 -12.68 -9.26 -3.81
N ALA A 872 -12.54 -9.13 -2.48
CA ALA A 872 -11.75 -10.06 -1.68
C ALA A 872 -12.61 -10.82 -0.66
N PHE A 873 -12.14 -11.99 -0.22
CA PHE A 873 -12.65 -12.64 0.99
C PHE A 873 -12.24 -11.87 2.25
N PRO A 874 -12.89 -12.10 3.41
CA PRO A 874 -12.49 -11.48 4.67
C PRO A 874 -11.01 -11.73 4.96
N GLY A 875 -10.28 -10.67 5.31
CA GLY A 875 -8.85 -10.71 5.58
C GLY A 875 -7.93 -10.45 4.39
N ASN A 876 -8.44 -10.50 3.15
CA ASN A 876 -7.72 -10.17 1.91
C ASN A 876 -6.26 -10.70 1.89
N GLU A 877 -5.25 -9.86 2.12
CA GLU A 877 -3.82 -10.23 2.07
C GLU A 877 -3.41 -11.32 3.08
N TYR A 878 -4.25 -11.57 4.10
CA TYR A 878 -4.20 -12.73 4.99
C TYR A 878 -4.02 -14.04 4.23
N TRP A 879 -4.77 -14.24 3.14
CA TRP A 879 -4.73 -15.46 2.33
C TRP A 879 -3.45 -15.59 1.47
N ASN A 880 -2.60 -14.54 1.43
CA ASN A 880 -1.26 -14.56 0.86
C ASN A 880 -0.16 -14.60 1.94
N GLY A 881 -0.52 -14.80 3.22
CA GLY A 881 0.39 -14.83 4.36
C GLY A 881 0.82 -13.46 4.91
N SER A 882 0.25 -12.35 4.44
CA SER A 882 0.59 -11.00 4.91
C SER A 882 -0.26 -10.62 6.12
N LEU A 883 0.18 -11.00 7.33
CA LEU A 883 -0.64 -10.94 8.55
C LEU A 883 -0.85 -9.52 9.12
N CYS A 884 -0.07 -8.53 8.68
CA CYS A 884 -0.13 -7.14 9.16
C CYS A 884 -0.20 -6.10 8.03
N GLY A 885 -0.36 -6.54 6.76
CA GLY A 885 -0.25 -5.69 5.57
C GLY A 885 -1.18 -4.48 5.58
N SER A 886 -2.46 -4.68 5.91
CA SER A 886 -3.50 -3.64 5.97
C SER A 886 -4.43 -3.81 7.18
N GLY A 887 -5.61 -3.20 7.15
CA GLY A 887 -6.65 -3.41 8.17
C GLY A 887 -7.31 -4.78 8.06
N ASP A 888 -7.46 -5.31 6.85
CA ASP A 888 -8.05 -6.60 6.54
C ASP A 888 -7.36 -7.77 7.29
N PRO A 889 -6.04 -8.04 7.13
CA PRO A 889 -5.41 -9.15 7.79
C PRO A 889 -5.29 -8.94 9.29
N ALA A 890 -5.18 -7.70 9.77
CA ALA A 890 -5.18 -7.43 11.21
C ALA A 890 -6.52 -7.83 11.86
N ALA A 891 -7.65 -7.51 11.21
CA ALA A 891 -9.00 -7.89 11.64
C ALA A 891 -9.26 -9.41 11.50
N ALA A 892 -8.70 -10.05 10.48
CA ALA A 892 -8.76 -11.51 10.34
C ALA A 892 -7.90 -12.21 11.40
N CYS A 893 -6.66 -11.76 11.63
CA CYS A 893 -5.75 -12.37 12.59
C CYS A 893 -6.26 -12.31 14.03
N MET A 894 -6.89 -11.20 14.43
CA MET A 894 -7.43 -11.04 15.77
C MET A 894 -8.71 -11.86 16.04
N SER A 895 -9.38 -12.44 15.02
CA SER A 895 -10.77 -12.91 15.17
C SER A 895 -11.21 -14.04 14.24
N THR A 896 -12.40 -14.60 14.50
CA THR A 896 -12.97 -15.71 13.71
C THR A 896 -13.52 -15.35 12.31
N ILE A 897 -13.40 -14.09 11.84
CA ILE A 897 -14.06 -13.65 10.58
C ILE A 897 -13.52 -14.32 9.31
N GLY A 898 -12.24 -14.73 9.30
CA GLY A 898 -11.64 -15.45 8.16
C GLY A 898 -12.33 -16.79 7.85
N GLU A 899 -13.12 -17.30 8.80
CA GLU A 899 -13.94 -18.50 8.64
C GLU A 899 -15.44 -18.16 8.69
N LEU A 900 -15.91 -17.43 9.71
CA LEU A 900 -17.35 -17.19 9.90
C LEU A 900 -18.00 -16.27 8.86
N HIS A 901 -17.22 -15.38 8.24
CA HIS A 901 -17.68 -14.50 7.14
C HIS A 901 -17.24 -15.02 5.75
N ASN A 902 -16.66 -16.23 5.68
CA ASN A 902 -16.13 -16.81 4.44
C ASN A 902 -17.16 -17.80 3.83
N PRO A 903 -17.64 -17.59 2.61
CA PRO A 903 -18.69 -18.44 2.02
C PRO A 903 -18.24 -19.87 1.71
N LEU A 904 -16.93 -20.18 1.73
CA LEU A 904 -16.43 -21.55 1.61
C LEU A 904 -16.49 -22.34 2.94
N VAL A 905 -16.75 -21.67 4.07
CA VAL A 905 -16.85 -22.28 5.42
C VAL A 905 -18.23 -22.09 6.04
N ASN A 906 -18.89 -20.96 5.76
CA ASN A 906 -20.25 -20.65 6.21
C ASN A 906 -21.15 -20.28 5.00
N PRO A 907 -21.42 -21.20 4.06
CA PRO A 907 -22.16 -20.89 2.82
C PRO A 907 -23.60 -20.41 3.06
N ASP A 908 -24.22 -20.72 4.21
CA ASP A 908 -25.61 -20.34 4.47
C ASP A 908 -25.80 -18.86 4.86
N PHE A 909 -24.74 -18.10 5.20
CA PHE A 909 -24.93 -16.68 5.52
C PHE A 909 -25.24 -15.81 4.29
N THR A 910 -24.80 -16.21 3.09
CA THR A 910 -25.00 -15.44 1.84
C THR A 910 -26.48 -15.25 1.51
N ARG A 911 -27.30 -16.23 1.91
CA ARG A 911 -28.76 -16.25 1.79
C ARG A 911 -29.48 -15.41 2.85
N LYS A 912 -28.81 -15.11 3.97
CA LYS A 912 -29.34 -14.32 5.10
C LYS A 912 -29.09 -12.84 4.84
N VAL A 913 -29.90 -12.24 3.96
CA VAL A 913 -29.78 -10.83 3.60
C VAL A 913 -30.65 -9.96 4.49
N GLN A 914 -30.04 -9.26 5.45
CA GLN A 914 -30.67 -8.19 6.22
C GLN A 914 -30.72 -6.92 5.37
N VAL A 915 -31.92 -6.36 5.22
CA VAL A 915 -32.15 -5.09 4.56
C VAL A 915 -32.39 -4.03 5.63
N LEU A 916 -31.70 -2.89 5.58
CA LEU A 916 -31.80 -1.83 6.57
C LEU A 916 -32.50 -0.58 6.02
N SER A 917 -33.52 -0.10 6.72
CA SER A 917 -34.30 1.12 6.44
C SER A 917 -33.95 2.25 7.42
N ARG A 918 -34.24 3.50 7.03
CA ARG A 918 -34.19 4.67 7.93
C ARG A 918 -35.45 4.83 8.78
N ASP A 919 -36.52 4.14 8.35
CA ASP A 919 -37.90 4.17 8.83
C ASP A 919 -38.27 2.79 9.40
#